data_AF-A0A497PUF9-F1
#
_entry.id   AF-A0A497PUF9-F1
#
_cell.length_a   1.000
_cell.length_b   1.000
_cell.length_c   1.000
_cell.angle_alpha   90.00
_cell.angle_beta   90.00
_cell.angle_gamma   90.00
#
_symmetry.space_group_name_H-M   'P 1'
#
loop_
_entity.id
_entity.type
_entity.pdbx_description
1 polymer ?
#
loop_
_entity_poly.entity_id
_entity_poly.type
_entity_poly.pdbx_seq_one_letter_code
_entity_poly.pdbx_strand_id
1 'polypeptide(L)'
;IKITQRKHIRFMLPDGNEEELIEHFKHRLLTPMGIETVAVKIPQLGQAVLRELNAYAYAIEETDVIKTAIRFLTAFLGADELPVSQAKSLQERATEFTSLMRTAIAAVREAANAHLKSGQTLTLSDHGAQIKSAVRAAGLEDMAVQFAEALVDDLVRSLERQFPTDSEFRVWQMRSAVVHFLLYCERVAQYFGNETRQYLLVASARQAFIAALQEFREQTVTPDMDEVSHLLFDKFYSELYAQLNAIFDRKAFEKSSQATFEEIISIIAREMIEVFGRIDMWDLIEFSDVAQIARTEIQKKYPSENGEPHPRARELMEMLDQLETLVAELVPDIAQTLLSRASVASVIERVVVGADLVDELYAEIDRLEEKPEEWRDEARRWIRLYEASVQPSSPLSRRLLDFQELIHERAGTVVSAGSVIARVAFEAEARQKVYDAQLEAWEKECARIEAENTPILERKKKREELISQARADFALESAAYQRQVQEYREKRAVAESSEAPTDALVEPTPPEPLESRLAAIDAQYPPLGEPKPLPPKPEPSTLLINYTELRDLLTERITEMDKSQEELERLFAQRLHQMEQEAAEMTKRITVRLGDDLFEYLLDYAVRSLGRLFPRPVRVYLRDSADKSRIYLVSYENKPKELVVTIGDTVVR
;
A
#
# COMPACT_ATOMS: atom_id res chain seq x y z
N ILE A 1 -14.43 -1.30 -16.38
CA ILE A 1 -14.26 -0.66 -15.06
C ILE A 1 -12.77 -0.60 -14.79
N LYS A 2 -12.18 0.60 -14.67
CA LYS A 2 -10.72 0.79 -14.53
C LYS A 2 -10.24 0.09 -13.25
N ILE A 3 -9.12 -0.65 -13.35
CA ILE A 3 -8.52 -1.40 -12.23
C ILE A 3 -8.23 -0.48 -11.03
N THR A 4 -7.95 0.80 -11.29
CA THR A 4 -7.69 1.84 -10.29
C THR A 4 -8.93 2.35 -9.52
N GLN A 5 -10.15 1.93 -9.86
CA GLN A 5 -11.39 2.38 -9.19
C GLN A 5 -11.96 1.39 -8.16
N ARG A 6 -11.25 0.30 -7.82
CA ARG A 6 -11.76 -0.71 -6.88
C ARG A 6 -11.33 -0.41 -5.45
N LYS A 7 -12.10 0.42 -4.73
CA LYS A 7 -11.91 0.63 -3.29
C LYS A 7 -12.40 -0.50 -2.39
N HIS A 8 -13.14 -1.49 -2.92
CA HIS A 8 -13.39 -2.75 -2.21
C HIS A 8 -13.43 -3.90 -3.22
N ILE A 9 -12.65 -4.96 -2.99
CA ILE A 9 -12.80 -6.21 -3.73
C ILE A 9 -14.11 -6.83 -3.27
N ARG A 10 -15.17 -6.65 -4.05
CA ARG A 10 -16.44 -7.31 -3.77
C ARG A 10 -16.37 -8.76 -4.23
N PHE A 11 -16.36 -9.69 -3.28
CA PHE A 11 -16.51 -11.10 -3.58
C PHE A 11 -17.98 -11.39 -3.89
N MET A 12 -18.22 -12.10 -4.98
CA MET A 12 -19.54 -12.51 -5.42
C MET A 12 -19.47 -13.97 -5.84
N LEU A 13 -20.54 -14.70 -5.56
CA LEU A 13 -20.77 -16.01 -6.14
C LEU A 13 -21.30 -15.84 -7.57
N PRO A 14 -20.83 -16.66 -8.53
CA PRO A 14 -21.43 -16.71 -9.86
C PRO A 14 -22.85 -17.30 -9.81
N ASP A 15 -23.59 -17.20 -10.91
CA ASP A 15 -24.87 -17.92 -11.04
C ASP A 15 -24.58 -19.41 -11.24
N GLY A 16 -25.19 -20.28 -10.42
CA GLY A 16 -24.97 -21.73 -10.48
C GLY A 16 -25.74 -22.47 -9.38
N ASN A 17 -25.77 -23.81 -9.47
CA ASN A 17 -26.29 -24.64 -8.38
C ASN A 17 -25.24 -24.82 -7.26
N GLU A 18 -25.65 -25.28 -6.08
CA GLU A 18 -24.77 -25.36 -4.92
C GLU A 18 -23.51 -26.21 -5.15
N GLU A 19 -23.62 -27.33 -5.87
CA GLU A 19 -22.49 -28.21 -6.18
C GLU A 19 -21.47 -27.52 -7.11
N GLU A 20 -21.95 -26.83 -8.14
CA GLU A 20 -21.12 -26.02 -9.04
C GLU A 20 -20.41 -24.88 -8.29
N LEU A 21 -21.11 -24.23 -7.36
CA LEU A 21 -20.55 -23.15 -6.54
C LEU A 21 -19.45 -23.65 -5.60
N ILE A 22 -19.67 -24.78 -4.93
CA ILE A 22 -18.67 -25.41 -4.06
C ILE A 22 -17.43 -25.83 -4.87
N GLU A 23 -17.64 -26.47 -6.02
CA GLU A 23 -16.54 -26.90 -6.89
C GLU A 23 -15.75 -25.70 -7.43
N HIS A 24 -16.43 -24.58 -7.70
CA HIS A 24 -15.79 -23.34 -8.13
C HIS A 24 -14.77 -22.80 -7.09
N PHE A 25 -15.00 -22.95 -5.78
CA PHE A 25 -14.02 -22.54 -4.76
C PHE A 25 -12.70 -23.33 -4.83
N LYS A 26 -12.72 -24.62 -5.20
CA LYS A 26 -11.52 -25.46 -5.30
C LYS A 26 -10.59 -25.06 -6.45
N HIS A 27 -11.09 -24.32 -7.43
CA HIS A 27 -10.35 -23.97 -8.65
C HIS A 27 -10.11 -22.47 -8.79
N ARG A 28 -10.54 -21.66 -7.81
CA ARG A 28 -10.41 -20.20 -7.84
C ARG A 28 -9.09 -19.75 -7.19
N LEU A 29 -8.57 -18.62 -7.69
CA LEU A 29 -7.55 -17.85 -7.00
C LEU A 29 -8.21 -17.07 -5.85
N LEU A 30 -8.01 -17.56 -4.63
CA LEU A 30 -8.63 -17.02 -3.43
C LEU A 30 -7.67 -16.21 -2.59
N THR A 31 -6.35 -16.38 -2.71
CA THR A 31 -5.42 -15.69 -1.80
C THR A 31 -5.25 -14.19 -2.15
N PRO A 32 -4.99 -13.31 -1.17
CA PRO A 32 -4.75 -11.87 -1.41
C PRO A 32 -3.65 -11.61 -2.45
N MET A 33 -2.45 -12.19 -2.25
CA MET A 33 -1.34 -12.12 -3.20
C MET A 33 -1.68 -12.70 -4.59
N GLY A 34 -2.47 -13.78 -4.66
CA GLY A 34 -2.92 -14.34 -5.94
C GLY A 34 -3.80 -13.36 -6.72
N ILE A 35 -4.72 -12.68 -6.02
CA ILE A 35 -5.57 -11.64 -6.61
C ILE A 35 -4.74 -10.42 -7.03
N GLU A 36 -3.85 -9.91 -6.17
CA GLU A 36 -2.95 -8.80 -6.48
C GLU A 36 -2.07 -9.13 -7.70
N THR A 37 -1.53 -10.34 -7.75
CA THR A 37 -0.68 -10.80 -8.86
C THR A 37 -1.44 -10.77 -10.18
N VAL A 38 -2.68 -11.27 -10.22
CA VAL A 38 -3.49 -11.28 -11.45
C VAL A 38 -4.04 -9.89 -11.79
N ALA A 39 -4.42 -9.09 -10.80
CA ALA A 39 -5.05 -7.79 -11.03
C ALA A 39 -4.06 -6.67 -11.33
N VAL A 40 -2.82 -6.76 -10.82
CA VAL A 40 -1.82 -5.68 -10.87
C VAL A 40 -0.53 -6.15 -11.52
N LYS A 41 0.16 -7.14 -10.93
CA LYS A 41 1.53 -7.52 -11.35
C LYS A 41 1.58 -8.12 -12.76
N ILE A 42 0.67 -9.04 -13.09
CA ILE A 42 0.59 -9.65 -14.43
C ILE A 42 0.24 -8.61 -15.50
N PRO A 43 -0.76 -7.73 -15.34
CA PRO A 43 -0.99 -6.66 -16.30
C PRO A 43 0.21 -5.74 -16.50
N GLN A 44 0.91 -5.34 -15.42
CA GLN A 44 2.12 -4.53 -15.51
C GLN A 44 3.26 -5.25 -16.25
N LEU A 45 3.52 -6.50 -15.90
CA LEU A 45 4.52 -7.32 -16.60
C LEU A 45 4.13 -7.55 -18.06
N GLY A 46 2.85 -7.82 -18.32
CA GLY A 46 2.31 -7.97 -19.68
C GLY A 46 2.50 -6.70 -20.50
N GLN A 47 2.30 -5.52 -19.91
CA GLN A 47 2.62 -4.26 -20.57
C GLN A 47 4.13 -4.11 -20.84
N ALA A 48 4.99 -4.45 -19.87
CA ALA A 48 6.44 -4.40 -20.05
C ALA A 48 6.92 -5.37 -21.15
N VAL A 49 6.43 -6.61 -21.15
CA VAL A 49 6.72 -7.61 -22.17
C VAL A 49 6.18 -7.19 -23.53
N LEU A 50 4.97 -6.61 -23.60
CA LEU A 50 4.45 -6.07 -24.85
C LEU A 50 5.29 -4.88 -25.33
N ARG A 51 5.79 -4.01 -24.44
CA ARG A 51 6.72 -2.93 -24.80
C ARG A 51 8.00 -3.49 -25.41
N GLU A 52 8.60 -4.51 -24.79
CA GLU A 52 9.80 -5.20 -25.27
C GLU A 52 9.56 -5.96 -26.59
N LEU A 53 8.53 -6.81 -26.67
CA LEU A 53 8.18 -7.54 -27.88
C LEU A 53 7.89 -6.59 -29.04
N ASN A 54 7.20 -5.49 -28.77
CA ASN A 54 7.00 -4.47 -29.79
C ASN A 54 8.35 -3.81 -30.14
N ALA A 55 9.25 -3.51 -29.19
CA ALA A 55 10.62 -3.05 -29.45
C ALA A 55 11.38 -3.95 -30.44
N TYR A 56 11.25 -5.26 -30.30
CA TYR A 56 11.83 -6.23 -31.24
C TYR A 56 11.05 -6.37 -32.56
N ALA A 57 9.75 -6.04 -32.57
CA ALA A 57 8.89 -6.15 -33.75
C ALA A 57 8.95 -4.94 -34.69
N TYR A 58 9.71 -3.88 -34.35
CA TYR A 58 9.83 -2.71 -35.21
C TYR A 58 10.77 -2.95 -36.38
N ALA A 59 10.44 -2.35 -37.52
CA ALA A 59 11.37 -2.30 -38.62
C ALA A 59 12.45 -1.27 -38.30
N ILE A 60 13.70 -1.73 -38.29
CA ILE A 60 14.88 -0.86 -38.11
C ILE A 60 14.83 0.31 -39.13
N GLU A 61 14.28 0.07 -40.32
CA GLU A 61 14.04 1.11 -41.33
C GLU A 61 13.15 2.27 -40.83
N GLU A 62 12.07 1.99 -40.11
CA GLU A 62 11.21 3.05 -39.56
C GLU A 62 11.92 3.81 -38.45
N THR A 63 12.66 3.10 -37.59
CA THR A 63 13.48 3.71 -36.54
C THR A 63 14.52 4.67 -37.12
N ASP A 64 15.21 4.26 -38.20
CA ASP A 64 16.20 5.07 -38.90
C ASP A 64 15.55 6.35 -39.48
N VAL A 65 14.37 6.21 -40.13
CA VAL A 65 13.61 7.34 -40.67
C VAL A 65 13.15 8.30 -39.58
N ILE A 66 12.64 7.82 -38.44
CA ILE A 66 12.22 8.68 -37.33
C ILE A 66 13.41 9.46 -36.78
N LYS A 67 14.55 8.80 -36.54
CA LYS A 67 15.77 9.47 -36.05
C LYS A 67 16.24 10.56 -37.02
N THR A 68 16.20 10.30 -38.32
CA THR A 68 16.50 11.31 -39.35
C THR A 68 15.47 12.44 -39.33
N ALA A 69 14.17 12.14 -39.23
CA ALA A 69 13.12 13.17 -39.13
C ALA A 69 13.29 14.06 -37.89
N ILE A 70 13.58 13.49 -36.73
CA ILE A 70 13.83 14.25 -35.49
C ILE A 70 15.08 15.13 -35.63
N ARG A 71 16.20 14.59 -36.11
CA ARG A 71 17.44 15.35 -36.34
C ARG A 71 17.21 16.56 -37.26
N PHE A 72 16.42 16.39 -38.30
CA PHE A 72 16.12 17.49 -39.22
C PHE A 72 15.06 18.44 -38.68
N LEU A 73 14.14 17.97 -37.85
CA LEU A 73 13.21 18.81 -37.10
C LEU A 73 13.99 19.72 -36.14
N THR A 74 14.94 19.20 -35.37
CA THR A 74 15.76 20.01 -34.44
C THR A 74 16.62 21.03 -35.19
N ALA A 75 17.20 20.64 -36.34
CA ALA A 75 17.93 21.55 -37.22
C ALA A 75 17.00 22.63 -37.82
N PHE A 76 15.80 22.27 -38.28
CA PHE A 76 14.79 23.21 -38.79
C PHE A 76 14.36 24.21 -37.72
N LEU A 77 14.17 23.73 -36.49
CA LEU A 77 13.75 24.56 -35.36
C LEU A 77 14.90 25.44 -34.84
N GLY A 78 16.14 25.00 -35.00
CA GLY A 78 17.35 25.68 -34.53
C GLY A 78 17.67 25.42 -33.05
N ALA A 79 16.94 24.51 -32.42
CA ALA A 79 17.07 24.15 -31.01
C ALA A 79 16.59 22.71 -30.75
N ASP A 80 17.26 22.02 -29.83
CA ASP A 80 16.87 20.69 -29.33
C ASP A 80 15.97 20.78 -28.08
N GLU A 81 16.08 21.89 -27.35
CA GLU A 81 15.25 22.23 -26.20
C GLU A 81 14.41 23.46 -26.55
N LEU A 82 13.11 23.39 -26.27
CA LEU A 82 12.17 24.42 -26.68
C LEU A 82 11.26 24.84 -25.53
N PRO A 83 11.12 26.14 -25.27
CA PRO A 83 10.24 26.62 -24.23
C PRO A 83 8.78 26.35 -24.59
N VAL A 84 8.00 25.86 -23.63
CA VAL A 84 6.58 25.53 -23.83
C VAL A 84 5.77 26.76 -24.25
N SER A 85 6.18 27.97 -23.86
CA SER A 85 5.55 29.21 -24.31
C SER A 85 5.55 29.39 -25.84
N GLN A 86 6.40 28.66 -26.56
CA GLN A 86 6.44 28.61 -28.03
C GLN A 86 5.65 27.43 -28.61
N ALA A 87 4.92 26.64 -27.83
CA ALA A 87 4.24 25.42 -28.28
C ALA A 87 3.31 25.65 -29.49
N LYS A 88 2.62 26.80 -29.56
CA LYS A 88 1.75 27.15 -30.68
C LYS A 88 2.52 27.45 -31.96
N SER A 89 3.57 28.28 -31.88
CA SER A 89 4.43 28.53 -33.05
C SER A 89 5.19 27.27 -33.45
N LEU A 90 5.52 26.40 -32.50
CA LEU A 90 6.11 25.08 -32.74
C LEU A 90 5.16 24.13 -33.47
N GLN A 91 3.88 24.14 -33.13
CA GLN A 91 2.88 23.36 -33.84
C GLN A 91 2.76 23.78 -35.31
N GLU A 92 2.76 25.09 -35.57
CA GLU A 92 2.76 25.65 -36.94
C GLU A 92 4.03 25.23 -37.68
N ARG A 93 5.21 25.40 -37.07
CA ARG A 93 6.51 25.00 -37.63
C ARG A 93 6.66 23.49 -37.84
N ALA A 94 6.11 22.66 -36.95
CA ALA A 94 6.12 21.20 -37.11
C ALA A 94 5.22 20.76 -38.28
N THR A 95 4.14 21.49 -38.53
CA THR A 95 3.27 21.27 -39.70
C THR A 95 3.98 21.66 -41.00
N GLU A 96 4.69 22.80 -41.00
CA GLU A 96 5.56 23.21 -42.11
C GLU A 96 6.66 22.18 -42.39
N PHE A 97 7.35 21.72 -41.34
CA PHE A 97 8.35 20.65 -41.46
C PHE A 97 7.77 19.35 -42.02
N THR A 98 6.55 18.98 -41.61
CA THR A 98 5.87 17.79 -42.16
C THR A 98 5.59 17.93 -43.66
N SER A 99 5.27 19.15 -44.13
CA SER A 99 5.14 19.45 -45.55
C SER A 99 6.48 19.29 -46.30
N LEU A 100 7.56 19.83 -45.73
CA LEU A 100 8.92 19.69 -46.26
C LEU A 100 9.32 18.21 -46.35
N MET A 101 9.08 17.44 -45.30
CA MET A 101 9.34 16.01 -45.24
C MET A 101 8.57 15.25 -46.34
N ARG A 102 7.28 15.56 -46.56
CA ARG A 102 6.49 14.92 -47.62
C ARG A 102 7.05 15.23 -49.01
N THR A 103 7.46 16.47 -49.26
CA THR A 103 8.06 16.89 -50.53
C THR A 103 9.38 16.15 -50.78
N ALA A 104 10.25 16.09 -49.77
CA ALA A 104 11.52 15.36 -49.85
C ALA A 104 11.32 13.86 -50.08
N ILE A 105 10.38 13.21 -49.36
CA ILE A 105 10.06 11.79 -49.56
C ILE A 105 9.52 11.52 -50.97
N ALA A 106 8.70 12.42 -51.52
CA ALA A 106 8.22 12.33 -52.88
C ALA A 106 9.39 12.39 -53.89
N ALA A 107 10.33 13.31 -53.70
CA ALA A 107 11.52 13.42 -54.54
C ALA A 107 12.44 12.18 -54.45
N VAL A 108 12.68 11.66 -53.24
CA VAL A 108 13.43 10.41 -53.06
C VAL A 108 12.72 9.25 -53.76
N ARG A 109 11.39 9.16 -53.66
CA ARG A 109 10.59 8.14 -54.37
C ARG A 109 10.73 8.26 -55.87
N GLU A 110 10.65 9.46 -56.43
CA GLU A 110 10.79 9.69 -57.87
C GLU A 110 12.20 9.34 -58.35
N ALA A 111 13.23 9.84 -57.66
CA ALA A 111 14.63 9.56 -57.94
C ALA A 111 14.94 8.06 -57.88
N ALA A 112 14.52 7.39 -56.81
CA ALA A 112 14.70 5.96 -56.63
C ALA A 112 13.95 5.15 -57.70
N ASN A 113 12.70 5.51 -58.03
CA ASN A 113 11.95 4.82 -59.08
C ASN A 113 12.53 5.05 -60.48
N ALA A 114 13.06 6.24 -60.78
CA ALA A 114 13.75 6.52 -62.03
C ALA A 114 15.03 5.70 -62.14
N HIS A 115 15.82 5.64 -61.06
CA HIS A 115 17.04 4.84 -61.00
C HIS A 115 16.75 3.33 -61.12
N LEU A 116 15.72 2.83 -60.43
CA LEU A 116 15.26 1.43 -60.55
C LEU A 116 14.88 1.04 -61.98
N LYS A 117 14.41 1.99 -62.81
CA LYS A 117 14.10 1.76 -64.23
C LYS A 117 15.34 1.77 -65.13
N SER A 118 16.47 2.32 -64.68
CA SER A 118 17.70 2.43 -65.48
C SER A 118 18.35 1.08 -65.79
N GLY A 119 18.17 0.08 -64.92
CA GLY A 119 18.78 -1.24 -65.06
C GLY A 119 20.30 -1.28 -64.85
N GLN A 120 20.92 -0.18 -64.39
CA GLN A 120 22.37 -0.07 -64.21
C GLN A 120 22.93 -1.10 -63.23
N THR A 121 24.20 -1.46 -63.44
CA THR A 121 24.99 -2.33 -62.54
C THR A 121 26.04 -1.46 -61.89
N LEU A 122 25.99 -1.29 -60.57
CA LEU A 122 26.91 -0.44 -59.81
C LEU A 122 27.19 -1.06 -58.44
N THR A 123 28.15 -0.49 -57.70
CA THR A 123 28.30 -0.77 -56.27
C THR A 123 27.16 -0.17 -55.46
N LEU A 124 26.98 -0.60 -54.21
CA LEU A 124 25.94 -0.05 -53.33
C LEU A 124 26.13 1.46 -53.12
N SER A 125 27.36 1.90 -52.92
CA SER A 125 27.71 3.31 -52.72
C SER A 125 27.37 4.16 -53.94
N ASP A 126 27.68 3.66 -55.14
CA ASP A 126 27.40 4.32 -56.42
C ASP A 126 25.90 4.37 -56.72
N HIS A 127 25.14 3.32 -56.37
CA HIS A 127 23.68 3.35 -56.44
C HIS A 127 23.10 4.45 -55.55
N GLY A 128 23.61 4.61 -54.31
CA GLY A 128 23.24 5.72 -53.43
C GLY A 128 23.57 7.08 -54.04
N ALA A 129 24.78 7.23 -54.60
CA ALA A 129 25.23 8.47 -55.24
C ALA A 129 24.34 8.90 -56.44
N GLN A 130 23.90 7.94 -57.26
CA GLN A 130 22.98 8.22 -58.37
C GLN A 130 21.63 8.75 -57.89
N ILE A 131 21.06 8.13 -56.83
CA ILE A 131 19.78 8.59 -56.26
C ILE A 131 19.96 10.01 -55.67
N LYS A 132 21.04 10.27 -54.93
CA LYS A 132 21.33 11.62 -54.40
C LYS A 132 21.50 12.66 -55.51
N SER A 133 22.20 12.32 -56.60
CA SER A 133 22.36 13.23 -57.74
C SER A 133 21.02 13.60 -58.37
N ALA A 134 20.10 12.63 -58.50
CA ALA A 134 18.76 12.89 -59.02
C ALA A 134 17.92 13.75 -58.05
N VAL A 135 18.05 13.53 -56.73
CA VAL A 135 17.41 14.38 -55.71
C VAL A 135 17.88 15.83 -55.79
N ARG A 136 19.19 16.08 -55.95
CA ARG A 136 19.74 17.45 -56.12
C ARG A 136 19.19 18.16 -57.35
N ALA A 137 18.91 17.41 -58.41
CA ALA A 137 18.35 17.95 -59.65
C ALA A 137 16.84 18.25 -59.57
N ALA A 138 16.15 17.85 -58.49
CA ALA A 138 14.69 17.98 -58.36
C ALA A 138 14.20 19.41 -58.01
N GLY A 139 15.11 20.38 -57.84
CA GLY A 139 14.74 21.78 -57.58
C GLY A 139 14.10 22.03 -56.21
N LEU A 140 14.47 21.23 -55.21
CA LEU A 140 14.00 21.37 -53.83
C LEU A 140 14.71 22.50 -53.08
N GLU A 141 14.11 22.97 -51.99
CA GLU A 141 14.78 23.83 -51.01
C GLU A 141 15.97 23.11 -50.34
N ASP A 142 16.99 23.85 -49.91
CA ASP A 142 18.25 23.29 -49.40
C ASP A 142 18.05 22.29 -48.24
N MET A 143 17.21 22.62 -47.26
CA MET A 143 16.91 21.70 -46.16
C MET A 143 16.15 20.45 -46.61
N ALA A 144 15.27 20.57 -47.62
CA ALA A 144 14.57 19.43 -48.20
C ALA A 144 15.53 18.52 -48.98
N VAL A 145 16.53 19.08 -49.68
CA VAL A 145 17.60 18.32 -50.32
C VAL A 145 18.42 17.57 -49.27
N GLN A 146 18.87 18.25 -48.21
CA GLN A 146 19.67 17.63 -47.16
C GLN A 146 18.92 16.50 -46.44
N PHE A 147 17.63 16.70 -46.14
CA PHE A 147 16.79 15.66 -45.55
C PHE A 147 16.58 14.49 -46.52
N ALA A 148 16.33 14.76 -47.80
CA ALA A 148 16.21 13.72 -48.82
C ALA A 148 17.50 12.91 -48.98
N GLU A 149 18.68 13.55 -48.98
CA GLU A 149 19.97 12.85 -49.02
C GLU A 149 20.21 11.98 -47.79
N ALA A 150 19.82 12.45 -46.62
CA ALA A 150 19.89 11.66 -45.39
C ALA A 150 18.97 10.43 -45.44
N LEU A 151 17.77 10.55 -46.01
CA LEU A 151 16.90 9.38 -46.25
C LEU A 151 17.54 8.40 -47.25
N VAL A 152 18.30 8.88 -48.23
CA VAL A 152 19.07 7.99 -49.13
C VAL A 152 20.21 7.29 -48.37
N ASP A 153 20.85 7.95 -47.41
CA ASP A 153 21.84 7.30 -46.53
C ASP A 153 21.21 6.23 -45.63
N ASP A 154 20.02 6.47 -45.10
CA ASP A 154 19.24 5.48 -44.34
C ASP A 154 18.84 4.29 -45.23
N LEU A 155 18.44 4.55 -46.47
CA LEU A 155 18.17 3.51 -47.47
C LEU A 155 19.43 2.68 -47.75
N VAL A 156 20.58 3.32 -47.98
CA VAL A 156 21.86 2.63 -48.21
C VAL A 156 22.22 1.76 -47.00
N ARG A 157 22.09 2.27 -45.77
CA ARG A 157 22.30 1.49 -44.54
C ARG A 157 21.34 0.30 -44.41
N SER A 158 20.08 0.45 -44.81
CA SER A 158 19.13 -0.68 -44.87
C SER A 158 19.56 -1.73 -45.92
N LEU A 159 20.08 -1.29 -47.06
CA LEU A 159 20.58 -2.15 -48.13
C LEU A 159 21.89 -2.86 -47.78
N GLU A 160 22.80 -2.24 -47.03
CA GLU A 160 24.05 -2.86 -46.54
C GLU A 160 23.77 -4.15 -45.75
N ARG A 161 22.66 -4.19 -45.01
CA ARG A 161 22.21 -5.39 -44.27
C ARG A 161 21.84 -6.56 -45.19
N GLN A 162 21.52 -6.28 -46.46
CA GLN A 162 21.10 -7.27 -47.47
C GLN A 162 22.21 -7.57 -48.49
N PHE A 163 23.06 -6.60 -48.75
CA PHE A 163 24.21 -6.67 -49.65
C PHE A 163 25.49 -6.35 -48.85
N PRO A 164 25.95 -7.25 -47.96
CA PRO A 164 27.05 -6.97 -47.04
C PRO A 164 28.43 -6.93 -47.73
N THR A 165 28.52 -7.38 -48.98
CA THR A 165 29.73 -7.34 -49.79
C THR A 165 29.69 -6.18 -50.79
N ASP A 166 30.81 -5.45 -50.90
CA ASP A 166 30.99 -4.38 -51.89
C ASP A 166 31.21 -4.95 -53.31
N SER A 167 30.19 -5.63 -53.80
CA SER A 167 30.13 -6.20 -55.14
C SER A 167 29.19 -5.39 -56.01
N GLU A 168 29.51 -5.26 -57.29
CA GLU A 168 28.57 -4.69 -58.25
C GLU A 168 27.33 -5.60 -58.39
N PHE A 169 26.15 -4.98 -58.31
CA PHE A 169 24.90 -5.67 -58.55
C PHE A 169 23.96 -4.79 -59.37
N ARG A 170 22.93 -5.39 -59.95
CA ARG A 170 21.98 -4.66 -60.78
C ARG A 170 20.95 -3.95 -59.91
N VAL A 171 20.63 -2.71 -60.26
CA VAL A 171 19.71 -1.83 -59.53
C VAL A 171 18.32 -2.45 -59.27
N TRP A 172 17.87 -3.37 -60.10
CA TRP A 172 16.57 -4.02 -59.93
C TRP A 172 16.56 -5.07 -58.79
N GLN A 173 17.74 -5.53 -58.34
CA GLN A 173 17.89 -6.44 -57.19
C GLN A 173 17.56 -5.75 -55.86
N MET A 174 17.83 -4.45 -55.73
CA MET A 174 17.44 -3.66 -54.55
C MET A 174 15.98 -3.20 -54.56
N ARG A 175 15.22 -3.42 -55.65
CA ARG A 175 13.86 -2.87 -55.82
C ARG A 175 12.90 -3.19 -54.67
N SER A 176 12.95 -4.41 -54.12
CA SER A 176 12.07 -4.77 -53.01
C SER A 176 12.39 -3.95 -51.76
N ALA A 177 13.67 -3.90 -51.37
CA ALA A 177 14.14 -3.15 -50.23
C ALA A 177 13.90 -1.64 -50.36
N VAL A 178 14.13 -1.08 -51.56
CA VAL A 178 13.85 0.33 -51.87
C VAL A 178 12.37 0.65 -51.72
N VAL A 179 11.48 -0.17 -52.30
CA VAL A 179 10.03 0.02 -52.16
C VAL A 179 9.59 -0.10 -50.70
N HIS A 180 10.14 -1.07 -49.97
CA HIS A 180 9.83 -1.30 -48.55
C HIS A 180 10.26 -0.14 -47.66
N PHE A 181 11.48 0.38 -47.87
CA PHE A 181 11.97 1.57 -47.17
C PHE A 181 11.11 2.80 -47.45
N LEU A 182 10.75 3.04 -48.71
CA LEU A 182 9.88 4.16 -49.10
C LEU A 182 8.50 4.08 -48.43
N LEU A 183 7.93 2.89 -48.25
CA LEU A 183 6.68 2.69 -47.51
C LEU A 183 6.81 3.11 -46.04
N TYR A 184 7.94 2.85 -45.38
CA TYR A 184 8.18 3.38 -44.03
C TYR A 184 8.34 4.89 -44.02
N CYS A 185 9.06 5.48 -44.98
CA CYS A 185 9.13 6.94 -45.11
C CYS A 185 7.73 7.55 -45.20
N GLU A 186 6.87 7.00 -46.07
CA GLU A 186 5.48 7.43 -46.21
C GLU A 186 4.68 7.28 -44.93
N ARG A 187 4.83 6.15 -44.24
CA ARG A 187 4.13 5.89 -42.98
C ARG A 187 4.54 6.91 -41.91
N VAL A 188 5.84 7.13 -41.72
CA VAL A 188 6.34 8.15 -40.78
C VAL A 188 5.74 9.52 -41.14
N ALA A 189 5.76 9.90 -42.42
CA ALA A 189 5.19 11.19 -42.86
C ALA A 189 3.67 11.35 -42.69
N GLN A 190 2.93 10.25 -42.49
CA GLN A 190 1.50 10.29 -42.21
C GLN A 190 1.22 10.65 -40.75
N TYR A 191 1.98 10.10 -39.79
CA TYR A 191 1.70 10.31 -38.37
C TYR A 191 2.62 11.33 -37.69
N PHE A 192 3.84 11.55 -38.18
CA PHE A 192 4.89 12.29 -37.46
C PHE A 192 4.45 13.68 -37.01
N GLY A 193 3.82 14.47 -37.88
CA GLY A 193 3.36 15.82 -37.51
C GLY A 193 2.31 15.82 -36.41
N ASN A 194 1.33 14.92 -36.50
CA ASN A 194 0.26 14.80 -35.51
C ASN A 194 0.78 14.28 -34.17
N GLU A 195 1.69 13.31 -34.19
CA GLU A 195 2.27 12.71 -32.99
C GLU A 195 3.29 13.64 -32.34
N THR A 196 4.09 14.38 -33.11
CA THR A 196 4.98 15.44 -32.60
C THR A 196 4.17 16.53 -31.91
N ARG A 197 3.04 16.93 -32.49
CA ARG A 197 2.12 17.86 -31.84
C ARG A 197 1.58 17.31 -30.51
N GLN A 198 1.14 16.06 -30.50
CA GLN A 198 0.61 15.44 -29.28
C GLN A 198 1.70 15.31 -28.21
N TYR A 199 2.91 14.90 -28.60
CA TYR A 199 4.08 14.86 -27.74
C TYR A 199 4.34 16.22 -27.10
N LEU A 200 4.45 17.27 -27.91
CA LEU A 200 4.72 18.62 -27.43
C LEU A 200 3.69 19.04 -26.38
N LEU A 201 2.40 18.77 -26.62
CA LEU A 201 1.35 19.12 -25.67
C LEU A 201 1.45 18.31 -24.36
N VAL A 202 1.58 16.99 -24.45
CA VAL A 202 1.57 16.09 -23.29
C VAL A 202 2.86 16.22 -22.47
N ALA A 203 4.03 16.26 -23.11
CA ALA A 203 5.32 16.41 -22.45
C ALA A 203 5.45 17.76 -21.75
N SER A 204 4.98 18.83 -22.41
CA SER A 204 4.93 20.16 -21.82
C SER A 204 4.06 20.19 -20.56
N ALA A 205 2.85 19.65 -20.65
CA ALA A 205 1.95 19.60 -19.51
C ALA A 205 2.56 18.75 -18.39
N ARG A 206 3.17 17.61 -18.73
CA ARG A 206 3.85 16.75 -17.76
C ARG A 206 4.95 17.47 -17.00
N GLN A 207 5.84 18.16 -17.71
CA GLN A 207 6.88 18.94 -17.07
C GLN A 207 6.30 20.08 -16.21
N ALA A 208 5.22 20.73 -16.65
CA ALA A 208 4.54 21.78 -15.87
C ALA A 208 4.00 21.28 -14.54
N PHE A 209 3.30 20.15 -14.54
CA PHE A 209 2.81 19.55 -13.31
C PHE A 209 3.94 19.02 -12.43
N ILE A 210 4.99 18.39 -13.01
CA ILE A 210 6.14 17.90 -12.23
C ILE A 210 6.89 19.07 -11.58
N ALA A 211 7.14 20.16 -12.30
CA ALA A 211 7.82 21.33 -11.75
C ALA A 211 6.98 22.00 -10.65
N ALA A 212 5.68 22.15 -10.86
CA ALA A 212 4.78 22.67 -9.83
C ALA A 212 4.70 21.76 -8.60
N LEU A 213 4.82 20.44 -8.78
CA LEU A 213 4.88 19.47 -7.69
C LEU A 213 6.25 19.53 -6.98
N GLN A 214 7.36 19.75 -7.68
CA GLN A 214 8.66 19.95 -7.04
C GLN A 214 8.71 21.23 -6.20
N GLU A 215 8.21 22.34 -6.75
CA GLU A 215 8.10 23.60 -6.02
C GLU A 215 7.23 23.45 -4.77
N PHE A 216 6.14 22.68 -4.86
CA PHE A 216 5.31 22.35 -3.72
C PHE A 216 6.09 21.63 -2.60
N ARG A 217 6.94 20.67 -2.96
CA ARG A 217 7.81 19.97 -1.99
C ARG A 217 8.77 20.95 -1.33
N GLU A 218 9.43 21.80 -2.11
CA GLU A 218 10.37 22.78 -1.59
C GLU A 218 9.73 23.82 -0.66
N GLN A 219 8.47 24.19 -0.91
CA GLN A 219 7.72 25.14 -0.08
C GLN A 219 7.13 24.52 1.19
N THR A 220 6.79 23.23 1.16
CA THR A 220 6.07 22.57 2.26
C THR A 220 7.02 21.83 3.22
N VAL A 221 8.06 21.18 2.69
CA VAL A 221 9.02 20.43 3.49
C VAL A 221 9.97 21.42 4.18
N THR A 222 9.78 21.61 5.48
CA THR A 222 10.63 22.50 6.30
C THR A 222 11.53 21.71 7.24
N PRO A 223 12.69 22.24 7.66
CA PRO A 223 13.57 21.56 8.62
C PRO A 223 12.93 21.31 9.99
N ASP A 224 11.93 22.12 10.35
CA ASP A 224 11.26 22.09 11.66
C ASP A 224 10.03 21.17 11.68
N MET A 225 9.67 20.58 10.53
CA MET A 225 8.55 19.65 10.42
C MET A 225 8.88 18.35 11.16
N ASP A 226 7.90 17.83 11.89
CA ASP A 226 8.03 16.63 12.70
C ASP A 226 8.11 15.37 11.84
N GLU A 227 8.70 14.30 12.39
CA GLU A 227 8.92 13.03 11.67
C GLU A 227 7.62 12.44 11.10
N VAL A 228 6.51 12.59 11.81
CA VAL A 228 5.19 12.10 11.40
C VAL A 228 4.71 12.85 10.17
N SER A 229 4.73 14.18 10.22
CA SER A 229 4.28 14.98 9.08
C SER A 229 5.18 14.81 7.86
N HIS A 230 6.51 14.66 8.04
CA HIS A 230 7.43 14.35 6.93
C HIS A 230 7.10 13.04 6.23
N LEU A 231 6.88 11.97 7.01
CA LEU A 231 6.54 10.65 6.47
C LEU A 231 5.22 10.69 5.71
N LEU A 232 4.19 11.31 6.30
CA LEU A 232 2.90 11.51 5.66
C LEU A 232 3.06 12.29 4.35
N PHE A 233 3.80 13.41 4.38
CA PHE A 233 4.05 14.22 3.20
C PHE A 233 4.71 13.41 2.08
N ASP A 234 5.76 12.63 2.35
CA ASP A 234 6.46 11.85 1.33
C ASP A 234 5.57 10.76 0.72
N LYS A 235 4.70 10.11 1.53
CA LYS A 235 3.70 9.14 1.05
C LYS A 235 2.66 9.83 0.15
N PHE A 236 2.11 10.96 0.58
CA PHE A 236 1.17 11.77 -0.22
C PHE A 236 1.77 12.24 -1.54
N TYR A 237 3.00 12.73 -1.46
CA TYR A 237 3.74 13.23 -2.60
C TYR A 237 3.99 12.12 -3.64
N SER A 238 4.41 10.95 -3.16
CA SER A 238 4.71 9.79 -4.01
C SER A 238 3.46 9.28 -4.72
N GLU A 239 2.33 9.18 -4.01
CA GLU A 239 1.06 8.75 -4.60
C GLU A 239 0.55 9.76 -5.64
N LEU A 240 0.61 11.06 -5.34
CA LEU A 240 0.27 12.10 -6.31
C LEU A 240 1.14 12.03 -7.55
N TYR A 241 2.44 11.82 -7.39
CA TYR A 241 3.37 11.66 -8.51
C TYR A 241 3.03 10.42 -9.36
N ALA A 242 2.66 9.30 -8.72
CA ALA A 242 2.25 8.08 -9.41
C ALA A 242 0.95 8.27 -10.22
N GLN A 243 -0.08 8.88 -9.62
CA GLN A 243 -1.35 9.16 -10.29
C GLN A 243 -1.20 10.14 -11.44
N LEU A 244 -0.35 11.17 -11.25
CA LEU A 244 -0.04 12.15 -12.29
C LEU A 244 0.53 11.44 -13.53
N ASN A 245 1.54 10.59 -13.34
CA ASN A 245 2.13 9.82 -14.44
C ASN A 245 1.11 8.89 -15.12
N ALA A 246 0.28 8.19 -14.34
CA ALA A 246 -0.75 7.30 -14.88
C ALA A 246 -1.79 8.05 -15.74
N ILE A 247 -2.19 9.26 -15.34
CA ILE A 247 -3.10 10.11 -16.12
C ILE A 247 -2.41 10.56 -17.41
N PHE A 248 -1.15 11.00 -17.35
CA PHE A 248 -0.39 11.41 -18.53
C PHE A 248 -0.23 10.30 -19.55
N ASP A 249 0.18 9.10 -19.11
CA ASP A 249 0.33 7.93 -19.99
C ASP A 249 -1.00 7.58 -20.68
N ARG A 250 -2.11 7.68 -19.93
CA ARG A 250 -3.43 7.44 -20.50
C ARG A 250 -3.84 8.51 -21.51
N LYS A 251 -3.55 9.79 -21.25
CA LYS A 251 -3.84 10.90 -22.17
C LYS A 251 -2.96 10.89 -23.41
N ALA A 252 -1.72 10.43 -23.31
CA ALA A 252 -0.87 10.13 -24.46
C ALA A 252 -1.51 9.07 -25.36
N PHE A 253 -2.07 8.00 -24.75
CA PHE A 253 -2.71 6.90 -25.49
C PHE A 253 -4.09 7.25 -26.08
N GLU A 254 -4.92 8.02 -25.38
CA GLU A 254 -6.27 8.41 -25.81
C GLU A 254 -6.27 9.35 -27.04
N LYS A 255 -5.11 9.91 -27.43
CA LYS A 255 -4.90 10.79 -28.60
C LYS A 255 -5.96 11.88 -28.73
N SER A 256 -5.98 12.80 -27.77
CA SER A 256 -6.89 13.96 -27.76
C SER A 256 -6.54 14.98 -28.86
N SER A 257 -6.82 14.64 -30.12
CA SER A 257 -6.33 15.32 -31.33
C SER A 257 -6.82 16.77 -31.51
N GLN A 258 -7.67 17.28 -30.63
CA GLN A 258 -8.24 18.63 -30.67
C GLN A 258 -8.00 19.45 -29.40
N ALA A 259 -7.29 18.91 -28.40
CA ALA A 259 -7.11 19.62 -27.14
C ALA A 259 -5.94 20.62 -27.24
N THR A 260 -6.16 21.86 -26.80
CA THR A 260 -5.09 22.84 -26.59
C THR A 260 -4.29 22.52 -25.33
N PHE A 261 -3.14 23.18 -25.15
CA PHE A 261 -2.35 23.02 -23.93
C PHE A 261 -3.14 23.36 -22.66
N GLU A 262 -3.89 24.46 -22.68
CA GLU A 262 -4.77 24.89 -21.57
C GLU A 262 -5.86 23.85 -21.27
N GLU A 263 -6.48 23.30 -22.32
CA GLU A 263 -7.50 22.26 -22.17
C GLU A 263 -6.90 20.96 -21.60
N ILE A 264 -5.69 20.58 -22.02
CA ILE A 264 -4.99 19.40 -21.49
C ILE A 264 -4.66 19.59 -20.01
N ILE A 265 -4.12 20.76 -19.62
CA ILE A 265 -3.86 21.09 -18.22
C ILE A 265 -5.14 21.00 -17.40
N SER A 266 -6.23 21.62 -17.84
CA SER A 266 -7.48 21.64 -17.09
C SER A 266 -8.11 20.24 -16.98
N ILE A 267 -8.00 19.41 -18.02
CA ILE A 267 -8.44 18.01 -17.97
C ILE A 267 -7.62 17.22 -16.95
N ILE A 268 -6.29 17.36 -16.96
CA ILE A 268 -5.40 16.64 -16.04
C ILE A 268 -5.59 17.11 -14.60
N ALA A 269 -5.64 18.43 -14.36
CA ALA A 269 -5.88 18.98 -13.03
C ALA A 269 -7.18 18.46 -12.43
N ARG A 270 -8.28 18.51 -13.19
CA ARG A 270 -9.59 18.02 -12.75
C ARG A 270 -9.57 16.53 -12.45
N GLU A 271 -8.91 15.76 -13.30
CA GLU A 271 -8.80 14.32 -13.09
C GLU A 271 -7.91 13.99 -11.88
N MET A 272 -6.82 14.73 -11.68
CA MET A 272 -5.98 14.63 -10.49
C MET A 272 -6.79 14.94 -9.23
N ILE A 273 -7.59 16.00 -9.22
CA ILE A 273 -8.48 16.36 -8.11
C ILE A 273 -9.50 15.23 -7.85
N GLU A 274 -10.11 14.69 -8.90
CA GLU A 274 -11.10 13.60 -8.79
C GLU A 274 -10.47 12.30 -8.27
N VAL A 275 -9.25 11.96 -8.73
CA VAL A 275 -8.53 10.77 -8.31
C VAL A 275 -8.02 10.94 -6.87
N PHE A 276 -7.40 12.07 -6.55
CA PHE A 276 -6.89 12.34 -5.21
C PHE A 276 -8.00 12.40 -4.18
N GLY A 277 -9.13 13.07 -4.48
CA GLY A 277 -10.30 13.09 -3.60
C GLY A 277 -10.99 11.73 -3.42
N ARG A 278 -10.56 10.70 -4.16
CA ARG A 278 -11.00 9.33 -4.00
C ARG A 278 -9.98 8.45 -3.30
N ILE A 279 -8.77 8.89 -2.99
CA ILE A 279 -7.77 8.06 -2.29
C ILE A 279 -8.10 8.09 -0.79
N ASP A 280 -8.12 6.93 -0.14
CA ASP A 280 -8.12 6.90 1.32
C ASP A 280 -6.66 6.97 1.74
N MET A 281 -6.34 7.96 2.55
CA MET A 281 -4.95 8.27 2.88
C MET A 281 -4.38 7.27 3.88
N TRP A 282 -5.26 6.64 4.68
CA TRP A 282 -4.90 5.52 5.53
C TRP A 282 -4.49 4.27 4.74
N ASP A 283 -4.89 4.14 3.47
CA ASP A 283 -4.44 3.03 2.61
C ASP A 283 -2.95 3.15 2.23
N LEU A 284 -2.35 4.35 2.35
CA LEU A 284 -0.95 4.61 2.00
C LEU A 284 0.02 4.39 3.18
N ILE A 285 -0.53 4.31 4.40
CA ILE A 285 0.23 4.23 5.64
C ILE A 285 0.30 2.77 6.07
N GLU A 286 1.52 2.25 6.18
CA GLU A 286 1.76 0.89 6.65
C GLU A 286 1.91 0.85 8.18
N PHE A 287 1.75 -0.32 8.80
CA PHE A 287 2.01 -0.45 10.22
C PHE A 287 3.49 -0.19 10.57
N SER A 288 4.41 -0.55 9.69
CA SER A 288 5.84 -0.29 9.83
C SER A 288 6.13 1.21 10.02
N ASP A 289 5.40 2.07 9.31
CA ASP A 289 5.46 3.53 9.44
C ASP A 289 5.10 3.97 10.87
N VAL A 290 3.99 3.45 11.40
CA VAL A 290 3.50 3.77 12.76
C VAL A 290 4.41 3.17 13.85
N ALA A 291 4.92 1.95 13.63
CA ALA A 291 5.85 1.30 14.53
C ALA A 291 7.17 2.06 14.61
N GLN A 292 7.70 2.57 13.49
CA GLN A 292 8.91 3.39 13.48
C GLN A 292 8.74 4.68 14.30
N ILE A 293 7.62 5.39 14.12
CA ILE A 293 7.29 6.57 14.93
C ILE A 293 7.20 6.20 16.42
N ALA A 294 6.51 5.10 16.73
CA ALA A 294 6.36 4.63 18.11
C ALA A 294 7.72 4.28 18.76
N ARG A 295 8.65 3.66 18.02
CA ARG A 295 10.02 3.39 18.49
C ARG A 295 10.75 4.67 18.86
N THR A 296 10.70 5.69 17.99
CA THR A 296 11.32 6.99 18.27
C THR A 296 10.78 7.61 19.56
N GLU A 297 9.45 7.56 19.77
CA GLU A 297 8.83 8.12 20.97
C GLU A 297 9.14 7.32 22.25
N ILE A 298 9.18 5.99 22.17
CA ILE A 298 9.62 5.14 23.28
C ILE A 298 11.06 5.50 23.68
N GLN A 299 11.96 5.71 22.70
CA GLN A 299 13.34 6.12 22.95
C GLN A 299 13.45 7.52 23.57
N LYS A 300 12.62 8.48 23.14
CA LYS A 300 12.56 9.82 23.73
C LYS A 300 12.07 9.79 25.18
N LYS A 301 11.03 8.99 25.46
CA LYS A 301 10.42 8.87 26.80
C LYS A 301 11.32 8.11 27.78
N TYR A 302 12.05 7.12 27.29
CA TYR A 302 12.95 6.27 28.06
C TYR A 302 14.35 6.25 27.43
N PRO A 303 15.13 7.35 27.57
CA PRO A 303 16.44 7.46 26.96
C PRO A 303 17.41 6.41 27.51
N SER A 304 18.36 5.99 26.68
CA SER A 304 19.38 5.03 27.08
C SER A 304 20.34 5.66 28.10
N GLU A 305 20.64 4.93 29.17
CA GLU A 305 21.68 5.33 30.13
C GLU A 305 22.95 4.52 29.85
N ASN A 306 24.08 5.19 29.65
CA ASN A 306 25.38 4.57 29.37
C ASN A 306 25.42 3.64 28.14
N GLY A 307 24.53 3.86 27.17
CA GLY A 307 24.44 3.04 25.96
C GLY A 307 23.62 1.76 26.11
N GLU A 308 23.06 1.49 27.30
CA GLU A 308 22.10 0.41 27.51
C GLU A 308 20.65 0.94 27.40
N PRO A 309 19.78 0.26 26.65
CA PRO A 309 18.37 0.65 26.55
C PRO A 309 17.67 0.43 27.89
N HIS A 310 16.88 1.42 28.31
CA HIS A 310 16.09 1.35 29.54
C HIS A 310 15.21 0.08 29.54
N PRO A 311 15.11 -0.70 30.65
CA PRO A 311 14.40 -1.99 30.67
C PRO A 311 12.97 -1.92 30.15
N ARG A 312 12.27 -0.84 30.48
CA ARG A 312 10.89 -0.60 30.00
C ARG A 312 10.82 -0.23 28.53
N ALA A 313 11.84 0.46 28.00
CA ALA A 313 11.93 0.73 26.56
C ALA A 313 12.11 -0.58 25.79
N ARG A 314 12.96 -1.48 26.31
CA ARG A 314 13.19 -2.80 25.73
C ARG A 314 11.92 -3.65 25.70
N GLU A 315 11.18 -3.73 26.80
CA GLU A 315 9.91 -4.48 26.83
C GLU A 315 8.85 -3.91 25.87
N LEU A 316 8.73 -2.58 25.79
CA LEU A 316 7.82 -1.92 24.84
C LEU A 316 8.24 -2.16 23.38
N MET A 317 9.54 -2.10 23.08
CA MET A 317 10.08 -2.42 21.76
C MET A 317 9.85 -3.88 21.38
N GLU A 318 10.12 -4.83 22.29
CA GLU A 318 9.92 -6.26 22.02
C GLU A 318 8.45 -6.58 21.69
N MET A 319 7.48 -5.98 22.40
CA MET A 319 6.06 -6.17 22.03
C MET A 319 5.70 -5.50 20.71
N LEU A 320 6.27 -4.34 20.41
CA LEU A 320 6.04 -3.65 19.15
C LEU A 320 6.60 -4.46 17.98
N ASP A 321 7.77 -5.08 18.14
CA ASP A 321 8.38 -5.98 17.16
C ASP A 321 7.55 -7.26 16.97
N GLN A 322 7.00 -7.82 18.06
CA GLN A 322 6.06 -8.96 17.98
C GLN A 322 4.79 -8.59 17.21
N LEU A 323 4.24 -7.39 17.45
CA LEU A 323 3.07 -6.89 16.70
C LEU A 323 3.41 -6.67 15.23
N GLU A 324 4.58 -6.12 14.92
CA GLU A 324 5.02 -5.93 13.53
C GLU A 324 5.21 -7.28 12.82
N THR A 325 5.82 -8.26 13.48
CA THR A 325 5.99 -9.62 12.95
C THR A 325 4.64 -10.29 12.70
N LEU A 326 3.71 -10.16 13.66
CA LEU A 326 2.34 -10.67 13.51
C LEU A 326 1.67 -10.07 12.27
N VAL A 327 1.81 -8.77 12.08
CA VAL A 327 1.14 -7.99 11.04
C VAL A 327 1.77 -8.17 9.65
N ALA A 328 3.10 -8.08 9.55
CA ALA A 328 3.82 -8.09 8.30
C ALA A 328 4.09 -9.50 7.79
N GLU A 329 4.20 -10.49 8.68
CA GLU A 329 4.58 -11.86 8.33
C GLU A 329 3.46 -12.86 8.59
N LEU A 330 2.97 -12.97 9.84
CA LEU A 330 2.04 -14.03 10.21
C LEU A 330 0.66 -13.86 9.56
N VAL A 331 0.05 -12.68 9.63
CA VAL A 331 -1.29 -12.40 9.08
C VAL A 331 -1.35 -12.67 7.56
N PRO A 332 -0.43 -12.16 6.73
CA PRO A 332 -0.37 -12.49 5.32
C PRO A 332 -0.19 -13.99 5.08
N ASP A 333 0.69 -14.65 5.83
CA ASP A 333 0.96 -16.08 5.69
C ASP A 333 -0.24 -16.95 6.08
N ILE A 334 -0.99 -16.59 7.13
CA ILE A 334 -2.27 -17.23 7.50
C ILE A 334 -3.24 -17.13 6.34
N ALA A 335 -3.43 -15.92 5.80
CA ALA A 335 -4.35 -15.70 4.69
C ALA A 335 -3.94 -16.45 3.42
N GLN A 336 -2.64 -16.50 3.10
CA GLN A 336 -2.12 -17.29 1.99
C GLN A 336 -2.36 -18.79 2.18
N THR A 337 -2.15 -19.29 3.39
CA THR A 337 -2.23 -20.73 3.68
C THR A 337 -3.69 -21.20 3.72
N LEU A 338 -4.56 -20.52 4.47
CA LEU A 338 -5.96 -20.92 4.63
C LEU A 338 -6.80 -20.74 3.36
N LEU A 339 -6.47 -19.76 2.51
CA LEU A 339 -7.09 -19.58 1.19
C LEU A 339 -6.30 -20.23 0.07
N SER A 340 -5.26 -21.02 0.40
CA SER A 340 -4.53 -21.78 -0.61
C SER A 340 -5.45 -22.81 -1.24
N ARG A 341 -5.20 -23.14 -2.51
CA ARG A 341 -5.97 -24.16 -3.22
C ARG A 341 -5.94 -25.51 -2.50
N ALA A 342 -4.79 -25.88 -1.95
CA ALA A 342 -4.62 -27.15 -1.25
C ALA A 342 -5.48 -27.20 0.01
N SER A 343 -5.42 -26.16 0.85
CA SER A 343 -6.19 -26.08 2.08
C SER A 343 -7.70 -26.02 1.81
N VAL A 344 -8.14 -25.16 0.89
CA VAL A 344 -9.57 -25.04 0.53
C VAL A 344 -10.11 -26.34 -0.06
N ALA A 345 -9.35 -27.02 -0.92
CA ALA A 345 -9.77 -28.30 -1.48
C ALA A 345 -9.88 -29.39 -0.40
N SER A 346 -8.88 -29.49 0.50
CA SER A 346 -8.88 -30.42 1.64
C SER A 346 -10.13 -30.25 2.51
N VAL A 347 -10.41 -29.01 2.92
CA VAL A 347 -11.57 -28.69 3.75
C VAL A 347 -12.88 -29.02 3.04
N ILE A 348 -13.05 -28.59 1.78
CA ILE A 348 -14.29 -28.83 1.04
C ILE A 348 -14.54 -30.33 0.82
N GLU A 349 -13.51 -31.12 0.49
CA GLU A 349 -13.66 -32.56 0.29
C GLU A 349 -14.21 -33.27 1.54
N ARG A 350 -13.79 -32.85 2.73
CA ARG A 350 -14.26 -33.41 4.00
C ARG A 350 -15.67 -32.95 4.36
N VAL A 351 -15.97 -31.66 4.15
CA VAL A 351 -17.29 -31.09 4.44
C VAL A 351 -18.37 -31.67 3.52
N VAL A 352 -18.06 -31.91 2.23
CA VAL A 352 -18.99 -32.57 1.30
C VAL A 352 -19.32 -34.01 1.72
N VAL A 353 -18.39 -34.69 2.41
CA VAL A 353 -18.59 -36.04 2.95
C VAL A 353 -19.33 -36.03 4.31
N GLY A 354 -19.67 -34.84 4.83
CA GLY A 354 -20.52 -34.66 6.01
C GLY A 354 -19.81 -34.15 7.27
N ALA A 355 -18.56 -33.70 7.17
CA ALA A 355 -17.89 -32.99 8.28
C ALA A 355 -18.48 -31.58 8.46
N ASP A 356 -18.43 -31.04 9.68
CA ASP A 356 -18.72 -29.61 9.87
C ASP A 356 -17.53 -28.74 9.40
N LEU A 357 -17.86 -27.61 8.77
CA LEU A 357 -16.87 -26.70 8.21
C LEU A 357 -15.94 -26.08 9.26
N VAL A 358 -16.47 -25.71 10.43
CA VAL A 358 -15.66 -25.06 11.49
C VAL A 358 -14.68 -26.06 12.09
N ASP A 359 -15.16 -27.26 12.41
CA ASP A 359 -14.31 -28.35 12.93
C ASP A 359 -13.19 -28.71 11.95
N GLU A 360 -13.50 -28.78 10.65
CA GLU A 360 -12.51 -29.12 9.64
C GLU A 360 -11.48 -28.00 9.44
N LEU A 361 -11.86 -26.72 9.58
CA LEU A 361 -10.93 -25.60 9.55
C LEU A 361 -9.93 -25.65 10.71
N TYR A 362 -10.37 -26.02 11.93
CA TYR A 362 -9.47 -26.28 13.05
C TYR A 362 -8.55 -27.46 12.79
N ALA A 363 -9.10 -28.56 12.29
CA ALA A 363 -8.33 -29.75 11.96
C ALA A 363 -7.27 -29.46 10.89
N GLU A 364 -7.57 -28.62 9.92
CA GLU A 364 -6.61 -28.20 8.88
C GLU A 364 -5.47 -27.36 9.47
N ILE A 365 -5.73 -26.46 10.42
CA ILE A 365 -4.69 -25.72 11.15
C ILE A 365 -3.80 -26.68 11.95
N ASP A 366 -4.40 -27.67 12.60
CA ASP A 366 -3.68 -28.64 13.44
C ASP A 366 -2.77 -29.58 12.63
N ARG A 367 -3.10 -29.83 11.35
CA ARG A 367 -2.26 -30.62 10.44
C ARG A 367 -0.99 -29.90 10.00
N LEU A 368 -0.94 -28.58 10.11
CA LEU A 368 0.21 -27.74 9.73
C LEU A 368 1.21 -27.64 10.90
N GLU A 369 1.82 -28.77 11.26
CA GLU A 369 2.75 -28.86 12.39
C GLU A 369 4.02 -28.03 12.20
N GLU A 370 4.41 -27.75 10.96
CA GLU A 370 5.57 -26.93 10.62
C GLU A 370 5.40 -25.43 10.92
N LYS A 371 4.17 -24.96 11.17
CA LYS A 371 3.89 -23.55 11.45
C LYS A 371 4.16 -23.22 12.93
N PRO A 372 4.73 -22.03 13.24
CA PRO A 372 4.94 -21.57 14.61
C PRO A 372 3.66 -21.62 15.46
N GLU A 373 3.81 -21.74 16.79
CA GLU A 373 2.67 -21.75 17.71
C GLU A 373 1.87 -20.44 17.65
N GLU A 374 2.58 -19.29 17.59
CA GLU A 374 1.98 -17.96 17.41
C GLU A 374 1.11 -17.86 16.15
N TRP A 375 1.54 -18.50 15.06
CA TRP A 375 0.78 -18.58 13.81
C TRP A 375 -0.52 -19.37 14.00
N ARG A 376 -0.42 -20.55 14.63
CA ARG A 376 -1.57 -21.46 14.83
C ARG A 376 -2.58 -20.85 15.78
N ASP A 377 -2.14 -20.17 16.83
CA ASP A 377 -3.00 -19.50 17.77
C ASP A 377 -3.77 -18.33 17.15
N GLU A 378 -3.12 -17.57 16.26
CA GLU A 378 -3.79 -16.50 15.52
C GLU A 378 -4.77 -17.06 14.47
N ALA A 379 -4.38 -18.10 13.71
CA ALA A 379 -5.27 -18.76 12.76
C ALA A 379 -6.52 -19.31 13.46
N ARG A 380 -6.36 -19.98 14.61
CA ARG A 380 -7.48 -20.47 15.44
C ARG A 380 -8.37 -19.32 15.93
N ARG A 381 -7.78 -18.17 16.26
CA ARG A 381 -8.56 -16.98 16.64
C ARG A 381 -9.46 -16.51 15.50
N TRP A 382 -8.98 -16.56 14.25
CA TRP A 382 -9.79 -16.21 13.09
C TRP A 382 -10.94 -17.19 12.86
N ILE A 383 -10.72 -18.49 13.07
CA ILE A 383 -11.78 -19.49 13.00
C ILE A 383 -12.84 -19.27 14.09
N ARG A 384 -12.45 -18.92 15.33
CA ARG A 384 -13.42 -18.55 16.40
C ARG A 384 -14.29 -17.36 16.00
N LEU A 385 -13.69 -16.34 15.38
CA LEU A 385 -14.41 -15.16 14.91
C LEU A 385 -15.37 -15.51 13.78
N TYR A 386 -14.93 -16.36 12.84
CA TYR A 386 -15.79 -16.89 11.78
C TYR A 386 -17.00 -17.63 12.36
N GLU A 387 -16.76 -18.57 13.26
CA GLU A 387 -17.79 -19.35 13.96
C GLU A 387 -18.83 -18.46 14.65
N ALA A 388 -18.39 -17.39 15.32
CA ALA A 388 -19.28 -16.44 15.98
C ALA A 388 -20.12 -15.59 15.01
N SER A 389 -19.65 -15.43 13.76
CA SER A 389 -20.30 -14.56 12.76
C SER A 389 -21.20 -15.31 11.76
N VAL A 390 -20.97 -16.61 11.55
CA VAL A 390 -21.62 -17.36 10.48
C VAL A 390 -22.97 -17.92 10.93
N GLN A 391 -23.97 -17.89 10.04
CA GLN A 391 -25.25 -18.56 10.30
C GLN A 391 -25.16 -20.05 9.89
N PRO A 392 -25.28 -21.01 10.82
CA PRO A 392 -25.10 -22.44 10.50
C PRO A 392 -26.12 -22.98 9.48
N SER A 393 -27.28 -22.35 9.37
CA SER A 393 -28.35 -22.71 8.43
C SER A 393 -28.12 -22.23 6.99
N SER A 394 -27.09 -21.40 6.74
CA SER A 394 -26.79 -20.90 5.41
C SER A 394 -26.17 -21.99 4.51
N PRO A 395 -26.39 -21.93 3.18
CA PRO A 395 -25.75 -22.84 2.23
C PRO A 395 -24.23 -22.84 2.39
N LEU A 396 -23.58 -23.98 2.09
CA LEU A 396 -22.13 -24.14 2.24
C LEU A 396 -21.37 -23.14 1.36
N SER A 397 -21.84 -22.89 0.13
CA SER A 397 -21.29 -21.89 -0.78
C SER A 397 -21.28 -20.49 -0.18
N ARG A 398 -22.34 -20.12 0.55
CA ARG A 398 -22.43 -18.84 1.27
C ARG A 398 -21.49 -18.83 2.48
N ARG A 399 -21.46 -19.89 3.27
CA ARG A 399 -20.53 -20.03 4.41
C ARG A 399 -19.07 -19.94 3.97
N LEU A 400 -18.69 -20.57 2.85
CA LEU A 400 -17.34 -20.49 2.27
C LEU A 400 -17.03 -19.08 1.75
N LEU A 401 -18.01 -18.40 1.15
CA LEU A 401 -17.87 -16.99 0.76
C LEU A 401 -17.64 -16.10 1.99
N ASP A 402 -18.45 -16.27 3.05
CA ASP A 402 -18.31 -15.49 4.28
C ASP A 402 -16.94 -15.74 4.95
N PHE A 403 -16.43 -16.99 4.89
CA PHE A 403 -15.07 -17.32 5.34
C PHE A 403 -14.01 -16.61 4.49
N GLN A 404 -14.14 -16.66 3.17
CA GLN A 404 -13.26 -15.92 2.27
C GLN A 404 -13.29 -14.41 2.57
N GLU A 405 -14.48 -13.82 2.68
CA GLU A 405 -14.66 -12.40 2.99
C GLU A 405 -14.01 -12.03 4.33
N LEU A 406 -14.17 -12.84 5.37
CA LEU A 406 -13.51 -12.63 6.66
C LEU A 406 -11.98 -12.68 6.54
N ILE A 407 -11.43 -13.70 5.88
CA ILE A 407 -9.98 -13.82 5.72
C ILE A 407 -9.43 -12.63 4.91
N HIS A 408 -10.15 -12.19 3.86
CA HIS A 408 -9.79 -10.99 3.11
C HIS A 408 -10.01 -9.70 3.89
N GLU A 409 -10.96 -9.62 4.81
CA GLU A 409 -11.12 -8.46 5.69
C GLU A 409 -9.95 -8.39 6.69
N ARG A 410 -9.55 -9.54 7.23
CA ARG A 410 -8.43 -9.66 8.17
C ARG A 410 -7.06 -9.48 7.52
N ALA A 411 -6.94 -9.87 6.25
CA ALA A 411 -5.72 -9.72 5.46
C ALA A 411 -5.70 -8.47 4.57
N GLY A 412 -6.85 -7.84 4.36
CA GLY A 412 -7.13 -6.91 3.26
C GLY A 412 -8.29 -5.93 3.51
N THR A 413 -8.52 -5.56 4.78
CA THR A 413 -8.12 -4.19 5.11
C THR A 413 -6.60 -4.22 5.10
N VAL A 414 -5.93 -3.32 4.38
CA VAL A 414 -4.51 -3.02 4.64
C VAL A 414 -4.35 -3.08 6.15
N VAL A 415 -3.30 -3.71 6.69
CA VAL A 415 -3.10 -3.70 8.14
C VAL A 415 -2.89 -2.26 8.57
N SER A 416 -4.00 -1.58 8.72
CA SER A 416 -4.10 -0.16 8.88
C SER A 416 -3.69 0.05 10.30
N ALA A 417 -3.01 1.15 10.54
CA ALA A 417 -2.63 1.51 11.88
C ALA A 417 -3.83 1.37 12.87
N GLY A 418 -5.04 1.73 12.43
CA GLY A 418 -6.28 1.57 13.21
C GLY A 418 -6.65 0.12 13.56
N SER A 419 -6.46 -0.84 12.66
CA SER A 419 -6.73 -2.27 12.94
C SER A 419 -5.77 -2.84 14.00
N VAL A 420 -4.52 -2.37 14.01
CA VAL A 420 -3.51 -2.80 14.98
C VAL A 420 -3.75 -2.16 16.34
N ILE A 421 -4.16 -0.89 16.39
CA ILE A 421 -4.62 -0.28 17.64
C ILE A 421 -5.80 -1.03 18.22
N ALA A 422 -6.81 -1.34 17.40
CA ALA A 422 -7.94 -2.11 17.88
C ALA A 422 -7.50 -3.44 18.47
N ARG A 423 -6.44 -4.05 17.91
CA ARG A 423 -5.83 -5.27 18.45
C ARG A 423 -5.09 -5.03 19.76
N VAL A 424 -4.22 -4.02 19.86
CA VAL A 424 -3.49 -3.68 21.09
C VAL A 424 -4.47 -3.28 22.20
N ALA A 425 -5.51 -2.52 21.86
CA ALA A 425 -6.61 -2.16 22.75
C ALA A 425 -7.38 -3.39 23.22
N PHE A 426 -7.73 -4.30 22.31
CA PHE A 426 -8.38 -5.56 22.67
C PHE A 426 -7.53 -6.41 23.63
N GLU A 427 -6.23 -6.52 23.38
CA GLU A 427 -5.30 -7.27 24.25
C GLU A 427 -5.12 -6.60 25.62
N ALA A 428 -5.11 -5.26 25.67
CA ALA A 428 -5.11 -4.49 26.92
C ALA A 428 -6.43 -4.68 27.69
N GLU A 429 -7.58 -4.56 27.02
CA GLU A 429 -8.91 -4.74 27.61
C GLU A 429 -9.14 -6.16 28.14
N ALA A 430 -8.69 -7.18 27.39
CA ALA A 430 -8.80 -8.57 27.82
C ALA A 430 -8.02 -8.81 29.12
N ARG A 431 -6.81 -8.27 29.23
CA ARG A 431 -5.99 -8.34 30.45
C ARG A 431 -6.58 -7.49 31.58
N GLN A 432 -7.15 -6.34 31.26
CA GLN A 432 -7.83 -5.49 32.24
C GLN A 432 -9.03 -6.23 32.86
N LYS A 433 -9.85 -6.92 32.06
CA LYS A 433 -10.97 -7.74 32.55
C LYS A 433 -10.53 -8.85 33.51
N VAL A 434 -9.40 -9.49 33.23
CA VAL A 434 -8.83 -10.51 34.13
C VAL A 434 -8.41 -9.89 35.46
N TYR A 435 -7.76 -8.72 35.43
CA TYR A 435 -7.38 -8.00 36.64
C TYR A 435 -8.59 -7.48 37.43
N ASP A 436 -9.61 -6.94 36.75
CA ASP A 436 -10.84 -6.46 37.39
C ASP A 436 -11.59 -7.61 38.08
N ALA A 437 -11.63 -8.80 37.48
CA ALA A 437 -12.20 -9.99 38.11
C ALA A 437 -11.41 -10.44 39.36
N GLN A 438 -10.08 -10.33 39.34
CA GLN A 438 -9.23 -10.59 40.51
C GLN A 438 -9.48 -9.54 41.61
N LEU A 439 -9.63 -8.28 41.23
CA LEU A 439 -9.91 -7.17 42.14
C LEU A 439 -11.29 -7.34 42.79
N GLU A 440 -12.33 -7.68 42.02
CA GLU A 440 -13.68 -7.94 42.54
C GLU A 440 -13.69 -9.14 43.50
N ALA A 441 -12.97 -10.22 43.18
CA ALA A 441 -12.81 -11.36 44.06
C ALA A 441 -12.10 -10.98 45.37
N TRP A 442 -11.05 -10.16 45.28
CA TRP A 442 -10.32 -9.63 46.43
C TRP A 442 -11.21 -8.72 47.30
N GLU A 443 -11.98 -7.81 46.69
CA GLU A 443 -12.91 -6.92 47.41
C GLU A 443 -13.98 -7.72 48.17
N LYS A 444 -14.53 -8.77 47.55
CA LYS A 444 -15.49 -9.68 48.21
C LYS A 444 -14.85 -10.38 49.40
N GLU A 445 -13.60 -10.83 49.27
CA GLU A 445 -12.89 -11.50 50.35
C GLU A 445 -12.54 -10.53 51.50
N CYS A 446 -12.10 -9.31 51.19
CA CYS A 446 -11.90 -8.25 52.17
C CYS A 446 -13.19 -7.92 52.92
N ALA A 447 -14.31 -7.71 52.21
CA ALA A 447 -15.60 -7.45 52.83
C ALA A 447 -16.06 -8.60 53.74
N ARG A 448 -15.79 -9.85 53.36
CA ARG A 448 -16.06 -11.04 54.19
C ARG A 448 -15.23 -11.03 55.47
N ILE A 449 -13.93 -10.76 55.37
CA ILE A 449 -13.01 -10.67 56.52
C ILE A 449 -13.38 -9.51 57.44
N GLU A 450 -13.75 -8.35 56.89
CA GLU A 450 -14.21 -7.20 57.65
C GLU A 450 -15.52 -7.50 58.40
N ALA A 451 -16.47 -8.18 57.76
CA ALA A 451 -17.70 -8.63 58.41
C ALA A 451 -17.43 -9.65 59.53
N GLU A 452 -16.45 -10.54 59.37
CA GLU A 452 -16.00 -11.46 60.43
C GLU A 452 -15.26 -10.75 61.58
N ASN A 453 -14.46 -9.73 61.26
CA ASN A 453 -13.65 -8.97 62.22
C ASN A 453 -14.49 -7.97 63.02
N THR A 454 -15.56 -7.41 62.44
CA THR A 454 -16.45 -6.44 63.11
C THR A 454 -16.97 -6.93 64.47
N PRO A 455 -17.61 -8.12 64.59
CA PRO A 455 -18.07 -8.62 65.89
C PRO A 455 -16.92 -8.96 66.85
N ILE A 456 -15.74 -9.34 66.35
CA ILE A 456 -14.54 -9.58 67.17
C ILE A 456 -14.06 -8.27 67.79
N LEU A 457 -13.97 -7.20 66.99
CA LEU A 457 -13.56 -5.87 67.43
C LEU A 457 -14.56 -5.24 68.39
N GLU A 458 -15.86 -5.29 68.08
CA GLU A 458 -16.92 -4.79 68.96
C GLU A 458 -16.95 -5.51 70.31
N ARG A 459 -16.81 -6.85 70.30
CA ARG A 459 -16.82 -7.64 71.53
C ARG A 459 -15.54 -7.43 72.34
N LYS A 460 -14.38 -7.28 71.69
CA LYS A 460 -13.11 -6.93 72.35
C LYS A 460 -13.21 -5.56 73.01
N LYS A 461 -13.73 -4.55 72.29
CA LYS A 461 -13.96 -3.21 72.82
C LYS A 461 -14.92 -3.23 74.00
N LYS A 462 -16.06 -3.93 73.88
CA LYS A 462 -17.03 -4.08 74.97
C LYS A 462 -16.45 -4.79 76.18
N ARG A 463 -15.62 -5.82 75.97
CA ARG A 463 -14.90 -6.51 77.06
C ARG A 463 -13.90 -5.57 77.74
N GLU A 464 -13.14 -4.78 76.99
CA GLU A 464 -12.21 -3.79 77.54
C GLU A 464 -12.94 -2.68 78.33
N GLU A 465 -14.10 -2.21 77.82
CA GLU A 465 -14.97 -1.27 78.52
C GLU A 465 -15.50 -1.85 79.84
N LEU A 466 -16.01 -3.10 79.83
CA LEU A 466 -16.49 -3.78 81.03
C LEU A 466 -15.37 -4.04 82.05
N ILE A 467 -14.17 -4.40 81.61
CA ILE A 467 -13.00 -4.56 82.47
C ILE A 467 -12.60 -3.21 83.07
N SER A 468 -12.60 -2.14 82.28
CA SER A 468 -12.28 -0.79 82.74
C SER A 468 -13.30 -0.29 83.77
N GLN A 469 -14.58 -0.52 83.50
CA GLN A 469 -15.68 -0.15 84.39
C GLN A 469 -15.63 -0.96 85.70
N ALA A 470 -15.43 -2.28 85.63
CA ALA A 470 -15.29 -3.11 86.83
C ALA A 470 -14.09 -2.70 87.70
N ARG A 471 -12.99 -2.26 87.08
CA ARG A 471 -11.84 -1.68 87.80
C ARG A 471 -12.17 -0.35 88.46
N ALA A 472 -12.89 0.54 87.77
CA ALA A 472 -13.31 1.83 88.30
C ALA A 472 -14.30 1.68 89.46
N ASP A 473 -15.32 0.82 89.30
CA ASP A 473 -16.33 0.54 90.32
C ASP A 473 -15.70 -0.10 91.56
N PHE A 474 -14.80 -1.08 91.37
CA PHE A 474 -14.05 -1.67 92.49
C PHE A 474 -13.18 -0.64 93.22
N ALA A 475 -12.54 0.29 92.51
CA ALA A 475 -11.74 1.34 93.12
C ALA A 475 -12.60 2.32 93.94
N LEU A 476 -13.76 2.72 93.42
CA LEU A 476 -14.72 3.58 94.11
C LEU A 476 -15.30 2.88 95.35
N GLU A 477 -15.73 1.63 95.22
CA GLU A 477 -16.28 0.83 96.31
C GLU A 477 -15.22 0.52 97.37
N SER A 478 -13.98 0.24 96.98
CA SER A 478 -12.86 0.05 97.91
C SER A 478 -12.54 1.33 98.70
N ALA A 479 -12.58 2.49 98.05
CA ALA A 479 -12.39 3.77 98.72
C ALA A 479 -13.55 4.09 99.68
N ALA A 480 -14.80 3.80 99.27
CA ALA A 480 -15.98 3.95 100.12
C ALA A 480 -15.94 3.00 101.32
N TYR A 481 -15.56 1.74 101.11
CA TYR A 481 -15.36 0.75 102.16
C TYR A 481 -14.28 1.20 103.14
N GLN A 482 -13.13 1.70 102.67
CA GLN A 482 -12.08 2.23 103.55
C GLN A 482 -12.58 3.40 104.40
N ARG A 483 -13.37 4.32 103.83
CA ARG A 483 -14.01 5.40 104.60
C ARG A 483 -15.01 4.87 105.62
N GLN A 484 -15.86 3.91 105.25
CA GLN A 484 -16.81 3.29 106.17
C GLN A 484 -16.13 2.51 107.29
N VAL A 485 -15.01 1.82 107.01
CA VAL A 485 -14.18 1.17 108.02
C VAL A 485 -13.55 2.19 108.96
N GLN A 486 -13.11 3.34 108.44
CA GLN A 486 -12.55 4.42 109.25
C GLN A 486 -13.62 5.07 110.15
N GLU A 487 -14.79 5.39 109.59
CA GLU A 487 -15.94 5.87 110.37
C GLU A 487 -16.44 4.83 111.38
N TYR A 488 -16.44 3.54 111.04
CA TYR A 488 -16.79 2.45 111.96
C TYR A 488 -15.77 2.36 113.10
N ARG A 489 -14.46 2.46 112.81
CA ARG A 489 -13.40 2.50 113.82
C ARG A 489 -13.52 3.72 114.74
N GLU A 490 -13.85 4.90 114.19
CA GLU A 490 -14.08 6.13 114.94
C GLU A 490 -15.34 6.03 115.82
N LYS A 491 -16.47 5.58 115.27
CA LYS A 491 -17.73 5.37 116.03
C LYS A 491 -17.59 4.29 117.10
N ARG A 492 -16.83 3.22 116.84
CA ARG A 492 -16.49 2.18 117.82
C ARG A 492 -15.62 2.73 118.95
N ALA A 493 -14.60 3.54 118.64
CA ALA A 493 -13.75 4.18 119.65
C ALA A 493 -14.54 5.19 120.53
N VAL A 494 -15.53 5.90 119.97
CA VAL A 494 -16.42 6.78 120.72
C VAL A 494 -17.41 5.99 121.58
N ALA A 495 -17.98 4.89 121.07
CA ALA A 495 -18.87 4.01 121.81
C ALA A 495 -18.18 3.27 122.97
N GLU A 496 -16.89 2.95 122.86
CA GLU A 496 -16.09 2.39 123.97
C GLU A 496 -15.78 3.43 125.08
N SER A 497 -16.10 4.72 124.87
CA SER A 497 -15.82 5.83 125.81
C SER A 497 -17.03 6.46 126.51
N SER A 498 -18.27 6.11 126.14
CA SER A 498 -19.51 6.70 126.70
C SER A 498 -20.56 5.62 126.96
N GLU A 499 -21.07 5.53 128.20
CA GLU A 499 -22.16 4.62 128.61
C GLU A 499 -23.53 5.03 128.03
N ALA A 500 -23.70 4.91 126.71
CA ALA A 500 -24.99 5.06 126.02
C ALA A 500 -25.30 3.81 125.18
N PRO A 501 -26.59 3.49 124.92
CA PRO A 501 -26.99 2.20 124.36
C PRO A 501 -26.45 2.02 122.94
N THR A 502 -25.77 0.90 122.70
CA THR A 502 -25.32 0.44 121.38
C THR A 502 -26.52 0.04 120.52
N ASP A 503 -26.96 0.93 119.64
CA ASP A 503 -27.54 0.48 118.37
C ASP A 503 -26.44 -0.29 117.63
N ALA A 504 -26.77 -1.48 117.13
CA ALA A 504 -25.81 -2.44 116.61
C ALA A 504 -24.91 -1.83 115.52
N LEU A 505 -23.65 -1.55 115.87
CA LEU A 505 -22.61 -1.14 114.94
C LEU A 505 -22.36 -2.29 113.96
N VAL A 506 -22.91 -2.18 112.76
CA VAL A 506 -22.72 -3.16 111.68
C VAL A 506 -21.32 -2.99 111.08
N GLU A 507 -20.52 -4.05 111.09
CA GLU A 507 -19.20 -4.06 110.46
C GLU A 507 -19.37 -3.89 108.94
N PRO A 508 -18.64 -2.94 108.30
CA PRO A 508 -18.69 -2.78 106.87
C PRO A 508 -18.28 -4.09 106.18
N THR A 509 -19.04 -4.49 105.15
CA THR A 509 -18.71 -5.66 104.34
C THR A 509 -17.72 -5.28 103.24
N PRO A 510 -16.65 -6.06 103.01
CA PRO A 510 -15.70 -5.77 101.95
C PRO A 510 -16.36 -5.90 100.57
N PRO A 511 -15.98 -5.06 99.60
CA PRO A 511 -16.46 -5.21 98.24
C PRO A 511 -15.96 -6.54 97.64
N GLU A 512 -16.73 -7.06 96.70
CA GLU A 512 -16.38 -8.29 95.99
C GLU A 512 -15.00 -8.18 95.30
N PRO A 513 -14.14 -9.20 95.38
CA PRO A 513 -12.81 -9.16 94.77
C PRO A 513 -12.86 -8.87 93.27
N LEU A 514 -11.97 -7.99 92.80
CA LEU A 514 -11.84 -7.66 91.38
C LEU A 514 -11.61 -8.91 90.52
N GLU A 515 -10.88 -9.91 91.02
CA GLU A 515 -10.61 -11.17 90.33
C GLU A 515 -11.89 -11.96 90.01
N SER A 516 -12.86 -11.99 90.94
CA SER A 516 -14.15 -12.64 90.73
C SER A 516 -14.97 -11.93 89.66
N ARG A 517 -14.92 -10.59 89.64
CA ARG A 517 -15.59 -9.77 88.62
C ARG A 517 -14.97 -9.93 87.24
N LEU A 518 -13.64 -9.96 87.16
CA LEU A 518 -12.92 -10.23 85.91
C LEU A 518 -13.19 -11.64 85.40
N ALA A 519 -13.22 -12.65 86.29
CA ALA A 519 -13.57 -14.02 85.92
C ALA A 519 -15.02 -14.15 85.42
N ALA A 520 -15.96 -13.39 86.00
CA ALA A 520 -17.34 -13.33 85.52
C ALA A 520 -17.44 -12.68 84.12
N ILE A 521 -16.69 -11.59 83.89
CA ILE A 521 -16.60 -10.95 82.57
C ILE A 521 -15.99 -11.90 81.53
N ASP A 522 -14.95 -12.64 81.89
CA ASP A 522 -14.28 -13.59 81.00
C ASP A 522 -15.15 -14.82 80.69
N ALA A 523 -15.95 -15.28 81.66
CA ALA A 523 -16.94 -16.33 81.44
C ALA A 523 -18.08 -15.89 80.50
N GLN A 524 -18.47 -14.61 80.57
CA GLN A 524 -19.55 -14.04 79.75
C GLN A 524 -19.05 -13.56 78.36
N TYR A 525 -17.78 -13.17 78.27
CA TYR A 525 -17.08 -12.68 77.07
C TYR A 525 -15.73 -13.40 76.86
N PRO A 526 -15.73 -14.68 76.46
CA PRO A 526 -14.49 -15.39 76.16
C PRO A 526 -13.75 -14.76 74.96
N PRO A 527 -12.40 -14.83 74.92
CA PRO A 527 -11.60 -14.23 73.85
C PRO A 527 -11.87 -14.93 72.50
N LEU A 528 -12.52 -14.21 71.57
CA LEU A 528 -12.75 -14.65 70.20
C LEU A 528 -11.54 -14.37 69.30
N GLY A 529 -10.39 -15.00 69.58
CA GLY A 529 -9.19 -14.91 68.73
C GLY A 529 -8.67 -13.49 68.41
N GLU A 530 -7.76 -13.40 67.44
CA GLU A 530 -7.28 -12.12 66.88
C GLU A 530 -7.98 -11.81 65.54
N PRO A 531 -8.14 -10.51 65.17
CA PRO A 531 -8.68 -10.13 63.87
C PRO A 531 -7.83 -10.75 62.75
N LYS A 532 -8.50 -11.31 61.73
CA LYS A 532 -7.81 -11.86 60.56
C LYS A 532 -7.21 -10.72 59.73
N PRO A 533 -5.97 -10.85 59.23
CA PRO A 533 -5.38 -9.84 58.34
C PRO A 533 -6.10 -9.84 56.99
N LEU A 534 -6.19 -8.65 56.37
CA LEU A 534 -6.70 -8.52 55.01
C LEU A 534 -5.66 -9.07 54.01
N PRO A 535 -6.10 -9.78 52.95
CA PRO A 535 -5.19 -10.23 51.90
C PRO A 535 -4.55 -9.04 51.18
N PRO A 536 -3.31 -9.17 50.67
CA PRO A 536 -2.66 -8.10 49.92
C PRO A 536 -3.46 -7.81 48.63
N LYS A 537 -3.56 -6.52 48.28
CA LYS A 537 -4.25 -6.09 47.06
C LYS A 537 -3.53 -6.68 45.84
N PRO A 538 -4.24 -7.29 44.87
CA PRO A 538 -3.61 -7.76 43.64
C PRO A 538 -2.96 -6.59 42.89
N GLU A 539 -1.74 -6.79 42.40
CA GLU A 539 -1.06 -5.83 41.54
C GLU A 539 -1.33 -6.14 40.05
N PRO A 540 -1.47 -5.12 39.20
CA PRO A 540 -1.62 -5.35 37.77
C PRO A 540 -0.36 -6.00 37.20
N SER A 541 -0.55 -7.01 36.35
CA SER A 541 0.57 -7.68 35.68
C SER A 541 1.42 -6.70 34.86
N THR A 542 2.73 -6.96 34.76
CA THR A 542 3.64 -6.17 33.91
C THR A 542 3.15 -6.08 32.46
N LEU A 543 2.63 -7.20 31.93
CA LEU A 543 2.01 -7.24 30.61
C LEU A 543 0.81 -6.30 30.47
N LEU A 544 -0.09 -6.23 31.46
CA LEU A 544 -1.22 -5.30 31.42
C LEU A 544 -0.74 -3.84 31.35
N ILE A 545 0.23 -3.49 32.20
CA ILE A 545 0.82 -2.15 32.24
C ILE A 545 1.43 -1.80 30.88
N ASN A 546 2.20 -2.73 30.32
CA ASN A 546 2.92 -2.58 29.07
C ASN A 546 1.98 -2.49 27.85
N TYR A 547 0.93 -3.33 27.75
CA TYR A 547 -0.09 -3.23 26.70
C TYR A 547 -0.92 -1.95 26.79
N THR A 548 -1.21 -1.48 28.01
CA THR A 548 -1.95 -0.23 28.22
C THR A 548 -1.11 0.96 27.76
N GLU A 549 0.17 0.99 28.14
CA GLU A 549 1.09 2.04 27.72
C GLU A 549 1.31 2.05 26.20
N LEU A 550 1.48 0.87 25.58
CA LEU A 550 1.62 0.75 24.14
C LEU A 550 0.34 1.15 23.40
N ARG A 551 -0.84 0.77 23.90
CA ARG A 551 -2.14 1.21 23.36
C ARG A 551 -2.24 2.72 23.36
N ASP A 552 -1.96 3.34 24.51
CA ASP A 552 -2.12 4.79 24.67
C ASP A 552 -1.14 5.54 23.77
N LEU A 553 0.11 5.07 23.67
CA LEU A 553 1.11 5.62 22.78
C LEU A 553 0.70 5.52 21.31
N LEU A 554 0.28 4.33 20.85
CA LEU A 554 -0.17 4.17 19.46
C LEU A 554 -1.42 5.02 19.18
N THR A 555 -2.37 5.09 20.13
CA THR A 555 -3.63 5.84 19.97
C THR A 555 -3.37 7.33 19.87
N GLU A 556 -2.49 7.86 20.72
CA GLU A 556 -2.04 9.25 20.65
C GLU A 556 -1.41 9.53 19.28
N ARG A 557 -0.52 8.67 18.80
CA ARG A 557 0.15 8.88 17.51
C ARG A 557 -0.77 8.78 16.31
N ILE A 558 -1.72 7.86 16.30
CA ILE A 558 -2.74 7.83 15.24
C ILE A 558 -3.59 9.09 15.26
N THR A 559 -3.95 9.57 16.45
CA THR A 559 -4.74 10.81 16.57
C THR A 559 -3.96 12.04 16.09
N GLU A 560 -2.64 12.08 16.32
CA GLU A 560 -1.75 13.09 15.74
C GLU A 560 -1.63 12.94 14.23
N MET A 561 -1.44 11.72 13.73
CA MET A 561 -1.40 11.39 12.30
C MET A 561 -2.69 11.79 11.59
N ASP A 562 -3.87 11.54 12.17
CA ASP A 562 -5.18 11.96 11.64
C ASP A 562 -5.26 13.48 11.49
N LYS A 563 -4.81 14.23 12.51
CA LYS A 563 -4.81 15.70 12.47
C LYS A 563 -3.84 16.25 11.43
N SER A 564 -2.61 15.72 11.41
CA SER A 564 -1.60 16.09 10.41
C SER A 564 -2.04 15.69 9.01
N GLN A 565 -2.70 14.53 8.86
CA GLN A 565 -3.31 14.08 7.62
C GLN A 565 -4.35 15.11 7.17
N GLU A 566 -5.39 15.41 7.95
CA GLU A 566 -6.44 16.37 7.56
C GLU A 566 -5.87 17.72 7.08
N GLU A 567 -4.85 18.22 7.78
CA GLU A 567 -4.16 19.45 7.40
C GLU A 567 -3.40 19.30 6.08
N LEU A 568 -2.66 18.20 5.90
CA LEU A 568 -1.95 17.87 4.66
C LEU A 568 -2.93 17.63 3.51
N GLU A 569 -4.02 16.89 3.69
CA GLU A 569 -5.05 16.65 2.66
C GLU A 569 -5.57 17.98 2.12
N ARG A 570 -5.91 18.89 3.04
CA ARG A 570 -6.40 20.23 2.70
C ARG A 570 -5.34 21.01 1.95
N LEU A 571 -4.08 20.94 2.39
CA LEU A 571 -2.95 21.63 1.76
C LEU A 571 -2.66 21.07 0.37
N PHE A 572 -2.69 19.76 0.17
CA PHE A 572 -2.57 19.07 -1.12
C PHE A 572 -3.76 19.37 -2.04
N ALA A 573 -4.99 19.39 -1.53
CA ALA A 573 -6.19 19.74 -2.30
C ALA A 573 -6.15 21.20 -2.76
N GLN A 574 -5.78 22.13 -1.87
CA GLN A 574 -5.53 23.53 -2.22
C GLN A 574 -4.41 23.64 -3.26
N ARG A 575 -3.34 22.86 -3.10
CA ARG A 575 -2.23 22.84 -4.04
C ARG A 575 -2.66 22.34 -5.41
N LEU A 576 -3.43 21.26 -5.50
CA LEU A 576 -3.93 20.74 -6.77
C LEU A 576 -4.75 21.78 -7.55
N HIS A 577 -5.54 22.59 -6.84
CA HIS A 577 -6.26 23.72 -7.44
C HIS A 577 -5.32 24.85 -7.89
N GLN A 578 -4.29 25.17 -7.10
CA GLN A 578 -3.28 26.17 -7.47
C GLN A 578 -2.38 25.70 -8.63
N MET A 579 -2.07 24.40 -8.69
CA MET A 579 -1.25 23.80 -9.73
C MET A 579 -1.85 23.99 -11.13
N GLU A 580 -3.18 24.07 -11.29
CA GLU A 580 -3.79 24.40 -12.58
C GLU A 580 -3.38 25.81 -13.05
N GLN A 581 -3.43 26.78 -12.14
CA GLN A 581 -3.09 28.18 -12.43
C GLN A 581 -1.58 28.35 -12.61
N GLU A 582 -0.79 27.74 -11.72
CA GLU A 582 0.67 27.81 -11.77
C GLU A 582 1.26 27.01 -12.92
N ALA A 583 0.69 25.86 -13.30
CA ALA A 583 1.15 25.12 -14.48
C ALA A 583 1.00 25.97 -15.75
N ALA A 584 -0.08 26.76 -15.86
CA ALA A 584 -0.25 27.70 -16.96
C ALA A 584 0.80 28.84 -16.94
N GLU A 585 1.23 29.30 -15.77
CA GLU A 585 2.30 30.30 -15.65
C GLU A 585 3.71 29.71 -15.88
N MET A 586 3.94 28.48 -15.42
CA MET A 586 5.20 27.72 -15.52
C MET A 586 5.56 27.36 -16.96
N THR A 587 4.58 27.34 -17.86
CA THR A 587 4.74 27.27 -19.33
C THR A 587 5.85 28.18 -19.86
N LYS A 588 6.12 29.32 -19.21
CA LYS A 588 7.14 30.29 -19.62
C LYS A 588 8.58 29.89 -19.26
N ARG A 589 8.75 28.95 -18.32
CA ARG A 589 10.06 28.56 -17.75
C ARG A 589 10.50 27.15 -18.17
N ILE A 590 9.56 26.35 -18.67
CA ILE A 590 9.77 24.93 -18.94
C ILE A 590 10.18 24.71 -20.38
N THR A 591 11.10 23.77 -20.59
CA THR A 591 11.61 23.39 -21.91
C THR A 591 11.42 21.90 -22.19
N VAL A 592 10.82 21.59 -23.33
CA VAL A 592 10.67 20.23 -23.84
C VAL A 592 11.83 19.87 -24.74
N ARG A 593 12.37 18.66 -24.59
CA ARG A 593 13.44 18.11 -25.41
C ARG A 593 12.87 17.38 -26.63
N LEU A 594 13.43 17.59 -27.81
CA LEU A 594 12.97 16.93 -29.03
C LEU A 594 13.81 15.72 -29.45
N GLY A 595 15.06 15.59 -29.00
CA GLY A 595 15.93 14.48 -29.39
C GLY A 595 15.41 13.11 -28.95
N ASP A 596 16.03 12.54 -27.92
CA ASP A 596 15.72 11.19 -27.47
C ASP A 596 14.30 11.08 -26.87
N ASP A 597 13.80 12.15 -26.22
CA ASP A 597 12.49 12.12 -25.55
C ASP A 597 11.31 12.01 -26.53
N LEU A 598 11.33 12.75 -27.66
CA LEU A 598 10.33 12.60 -28.72
C LEU A 598 10.47 11.24 -29.42
N PHE A 599 11.71 10.77 -29.60
CA PHE A 599 11.97 9.46 -30.19
C PHE A 599 11.34 8.35 -29.34
N GLU A 600 11.59 8.33 -28.04
CA GLU A 600 11.00 7.37 -27.10
C GLU A 600 9.48 7.52 -27.05
N TYR A 601 8.92 8.74 -27.06
CA TYR A 601 7.48 8.93 -27.16
C TYR A 601 6.90 8.32 -28.45
N LEU A 602 7.52 8.58 -29.60
CA LEU A 602 7.06 8.06 -30.88
C LEU A 602 7.15 6.54 -30.90
N LEU A 603 8.21 5.96 -30.34
CA LEU A 603 8.29 4.52 -30.13
C LEU A 603 7.09 4.05 -29.30
N ASP A 604 6.96 4.57 -28.08
CA ASP A 604 6.00 4.16 -27.04
C ASP A 604 4.52 4.27 -27.46
N TYR A 605 4.14 5.32 -28.19
CA TYR A 605 2.73 5.67 -28.39
C TYR A 605 2.28 5.61 -29.86
N ALA A 606 3.18 5.80 -30.82
CA ALA A 606 2.85 5.74 -32.25
C ALA A 606 3.28 4.40 -32.87
N VAL A 607 4.55 4.06 -32.76
CA VAL A 607 5.13 2.87 -33.41
C VAL A 607 4.62 1.59 -32.72
N ARG A 608 4.56 1.53 -31.38
CA ARG A 608 4.00 0.36 -30.65
C ARG A 608 2.52 0.13 -30.96
N SER A 609 1.72 1.21 -31.06
CA SER A 609 0.26 1.09 -31.25
C SER A 609 -0.14 0.69 -32.67
N LEU A 610 0.71 0.94 -33.66
CA LEU A 610 0.45 0.63 -35.07
C LEU A 610 0.88 -0.78 -35.49
N GLY A 611 1.68 -1.48 -34.68
CA GLY A 611 1.80 -2.95 -34.62
C GLY A 611 1.83 -3.71 -35.95
N ARG A 612 2.50 -3.20 -36.98
CA ARG A 612 2.56 -3.87 -38.30
C ARG A 612 3.94 -3.78 -38.92
N LEU A 613 4.63 -4.92 -38.95
CA LEU A 613 5.68 -5.19 -39.93
C LEU A 613 5.02 -5.19 -41.31
N PHE A 614 5.48 -4.34 -42.23
CA PHE A 614 5.10 -4.51 -43.62
C PHE A 614 5.82 -5.76 -44.12
N PRO A 615 5.10 -6.78 -44.63
CA PRO A 615 5.76 -7.95 -45.18
C PRO A 615 6.68 -7.50 -46.31
N ARG A 616 7.98 -7.82 -46.21
CA ARG A 616 8.94 -7.54 -47.30
C ARG A 616 8.50 -8.34 -48.51
N PRO A 617 8.23 -7.73 -49.67
CA PRO A 617 7.89 -8.48 -50.85
C PRO A 617 9.13 -9.26 -51.30
N VAL A 618 9.20 -10.55 -50.97
CA VAL A 618 10.33 -11.40 -51.36
C VAL A 618 10.22 -11.64 -52.86
N ARG A 619 11.31 -11.35 -53.57
CA ARG A 619 11.45 -11.68 -54.99
C ARG A 619 12.23 -12.96 -55.09
N VAL A 620 11.59 -14.01 -55.60
CA VAL A 620 12.23 -15.30 -55.84
C VAL A 620 12.33 -15.50 -57.34
N TYR A 621 13.52 -15.92 -57.79
CA TYR A 621 13.76 -16.31 -59.16
C TYR A 621 13.41 -17.77 -59.32
N LEU A 622 12.34 -18.04 -60.07
CA LEU A 622 11.99 -19.39 -60.47
C LEU A 622 12.56 -19.64 -61.87
N ARG A 623 13.54 -20.56 -61.95
CA ARG A 623 14.02 -21.05 -63.24
C ARG A 623 12.98 -21.98 -63.83
N ASP A 624 12.65 -21.80 -65.10
CA ASP A 624 11.83 -22.76 -65.81
C ASP A 624 12.53 -24.12 -65.83
N SER A 625 11.82 -25.15 -65.40
CA SER A 625 12.32 -26.53 -65.40
C SER A 625 12.54 -27.08 -66.81
N ALA A 626 11.80 -26.58 -67.81
CA ALA A 626 11.89 -26.99 -69.21
C ALA A 626 12.93 -26.19 -70.01
N ASP A 627 13.13 -24.91 -69.68
CA ASP A 627 14.11 -24.03 -70.33
C ASP A 627 14.90 -23.23 -69.28
N LYS A 628 16.06 -23.75 -68.87
CA LYS A 628 16.89 -23.15 -67.81
C LYS A 628 17.38 -21.72 -68.10
N SER A 629 17.22 -21.23 -69.33
CA SER A 629 17.51 -19.84 -69.72
C SER A 629 16.40 -18.86 -69.31
N ARG A 630 15.18 -19.35 -69.04
CA ARG A 630 14.04 -18.53 -68.60
C ARG A 630 14.00 -18.43 -67.09
N ILE A 631 13.95 -17.19 -66.61
CA ILE A 631 13.85 -16.87 -65.20
C ILE A 631 12.57 -16.05 -64.99
N TYR A 632 11.65 -16.60 -64.22
CA TYR A 632 10.44 -15.91 -63.79
C TYR A 632 10.73 -15.13 -62.52
N LEU A 633 10.35 -13.85 -62.52
CA LEU A 633 10.31 -13.05 -61.31
C LEU A 633 8.98 -13.32 -60.61
N VAL A 634 9.05 -13.99 -59.47
CA VAL A 634 7.88 -14.21 -58.62
C VAL A 634 7.98 -13.28 -57.42
N SER A 635 7.01 -12.38 -57.30
CA SER A 635 6.86 -11.51 -56.13
C SER A 635 5.71 -12.00 -55.28
N TYR A 636 5.99 -12.15 -53.99
CA TYR A 636 4.98 -12.47 -52.98
C TYR A 636 4.60 -11.19 -52.25
N GLU A 637 3.32 -10.84 -52.27
CA GLU A 637 2.76 -9.72 -51.51
C GLU A 637 1.70 -10.28 -50.57
N ASN A 638 1.94 -10.17 -49.25
CA ASN A 638 0.99 -10.64 -48.26
C ASN A 638 0.10 -9.47 -47.83
N LYS A 639 -1.17 -9.51 -48.21
CA LYS A 639 -2.21 -8.55 -47.80
C LYS A 639 -2.99 -9.12 -46.61
N PRO A 640 -3.74 -8.29 -45.85
CA PRO A 640 -4.34 -8.70 -44.56
C PRO A 640 -5.22 -9.97 -44.57
N LYS A 641 -5.65 -10.45 -45.74
CA LYS A 641 -6.46 -11.67 -45.92
C LYS A 641 -6.08 -12.51 -47.15
N GLU A 642 -5.04 -12.15 -47.89
CA GLU A 642 -4.69 -12.83 -49.15
C GLU A 642 -3.18 -12.76 -49.39
N LEU A 643 -2.59 -13.86 -49.85
CA LEU A 643 -1.23 -13.88 -50.40
C LEU A 643 -1.35 -13.70 -51.90
N VAL A 644 -1.00 -12.51 -52.39
CA VAL A 644 -0.94 -12.22 -53.82
C VAL A 644 0.42 -12.67 -54.35
N VAL A 645 0.40 -13.67 -55.23
CA VAL A 645 1.59 -14.13 -55.95
C VAL A 645 1.52 -13.56 -57.35
N THR A 646 2.40 -12.61 -57.65
CA THR A 646 2.51 -12.02 -58.99
C THR A 646 3.70 -12.64 -59.70
N ILE A 647 3.43 -13.35 -60.79
CA ILE A 647 4.45 -13.87 -61.71
C ILE A 647 4.57 -12.84 -62.83
N GLY A 648 5.66 -12.08 -62.84
CA GLY A 648 5.92 -11.11 -63.90
C GLY A 648 6.41 -11.81 -65.17
N ASP A 649 5.84 -11.44 -66.32
CA ASP A 649 6.46 -11.72 -67.62
C ASP A 649 7.68 -10.81 -67.77
N THR A 650 8.87 -11.32 -67.49
CA THR A 650 10.08 -10.64 -67.92
C THR A 650 11.08 -11.64 -68.46
N VAL A 651 11.07 -11.75 -69.79
CA VAL A 651 12.13 -12.37 -70.58
C VAL A 651 13.39 -11.55 -70.36
N VAL A 652 14.25 -11.99 -69.44
CA VAL A 652 15.63 -11.53 -69.43
C VAL A 652 16.35 -12.33 -70.51
N ARG A 653 16.71 -11.67 -71.62
CA ARG A 653 17.79 -12.14 -72.49
C ARG A 653 19.12 -11.70 -71.92
#